data_AF-A0A9Q4I1X9-F1
#
_entry.id   AF-A0A9Q4I1X9-F1
#
_cell.length_a   1.000
_cell.length_b   1.000
_cell.length_c   1.000
_cell.angle_alpha   90.00
_cell.angle_beta   90.00
_cell.angle_gamma   90.00
#
_symmetry.space_group_name_H-M   'P 1'
#
loop_
_entity.id
_entity.type
_entity.pdbx_description
1 polymer ?
#
loop_
_entity_poly.entity_id
_entity_poly.type
_entity_poly.pdbx_seq_one_letter_code
_entity_poly.pdbx_strand_id
1 'polypeptide(L)'
;MKIKKLTAYLLMSGMILGTMSSDLYTIKAQAVETIEETEDKTPENETPQVSETPEQPETEPENEEVPEAAPAGEIELSAEQFPDQVILTFAGTCDKDGNGSLSEAECMEVEELAMPNAGITDLKGVENFRNLQRVDVSQNAIGDFAPVKDLSSLQILKVNGNPASVLDVTGCSSLKKLYAQNSTFSELHVTGLGSLEEVRIENNHLTDLDLTGLTSLRVLSCYGNQLHTLDARPAAALEVLQADSNGMESLLVEGLGNLKTLHCQNNNLQQISLSGLGALEEFNAANNSLTELIVDEATALKTVLAGNNQLSGEFRFGTAKQVSVENNQITNLIGTEENIAYLNFNNNQLTSLKMDSAAPESVYGNQNNLSLLQFGDVSNLKTLYCAENHLAWTESGKALDLQLSPQTIELKRKYDGEKYWTDLNEVLTPQQLQRTEVLMGENSQIASFDKESGKVFYTGPASALEYYFTAGDVGEDEGNARMLVQAKLTEETVTPPQEEKFHVTIKANDHSMGTVTIDSADGSYKKGEKAEVIAVANEGFRFVNWTDAEGNVISESNPYVFEVTKNTELIGEFKAVEAPHVPGAQEILNDILANHKIPSEVKAGTERLVLPEVPEGSRIEIVAVNPEGIIGLDGKVATPENDTDVIVTIQVTDTNGATAKADVKVLVRGEKADPDPAPDPDDDNNGNNNNGGSSNSGSHNNGSTSGSHSQSVQTGDNANVIMWAVLLLAAVAAVGAVVVIRRKKK
;
A
#
# COMPACT_ATOMS: atom_id res chain seq x y z
N MET A 1 25.14 -29.50 -29.26
CA MET A 1 25.87 -28.72 -28.22
C MET A 1 24.91 -27.67 -27.66
N LYS A 2 24.98 -27.29 -26.38
CA LYS A 2 24.00 -26.36 -25.78
C LYS A 2 24.49 -24.90 -25.85
N ILE A 3 23.66 -24.02 -26.41
CA ILE A 3 23.71 -22.57 -26.16
C ILE A 3 22.40 -22.21 -25.45
N LYS A 4 22.47 -21.63 -24.24
CA LYS A 4 21.34 -21.06 -23.50
C LYS A 4 21.87 -19.99 -22.54
N LYS A 5 21.16 -18.85 -22.48
CA LYS A 5 21.32 -17.73 -21.54
C LYS A 5 22.69 -17.03 -21.55
N LEU A 6 22.70 -15.80 -22.05
CA LEU A 6 22.80 -14.65 -21.16
C LEU A 6 21.89 -13.52 -21.67
N THR A 7 21.35 -12.71 -20.78
CA THR A 7 20.41 -11.62 -21.08
C THR A 7 20.79 -10.44 -20.21
N ALA A 8 20.79 -9.23 -20.79
CA ALA A 8 21.09 -7.94 -20.15
C ALA A 8 22.47 -7.82 -19.47
N TYR A 9 23.38 -7.07 -20.11
CA TYR A 9 24.34 -6.12 -19.48
C TYR A 9 25.22 -5.52 -20.59
N LEU A 10 24.83 -4.37 -21.17
CA LEU A 10 25.68 -3.46 -21.97
C LEU A 10 24.93 -2.17 -22.39
N LEU A 11 24.39 -1.47 -21.39
CA LEU A 11 24.02 -0.05 -21.47
C LEU A 11 24.58 0.59 -20.20
N MET A 12 25.79 1.15 -20.28
CA MET A 12 26.47 2.06 -19.31
C MET A 12 27.99 2.01 -19.54
N SER A 13 28.51 2.77 -20.52
CA SER A 13 29.96 3.04 -20.67
C SER A 13 30.22 4.19 -21.67
N GLY A 14 29.52 5.31 -21.51
CA GLY A 14 29.67 6.48 -22.39
C GLY A 14 30.60 7.52 -21.80
N MET A 15 31.91 7.47 -22.08
CA MET A 15 32.81 8.62 -21.90
C MET A 15 34.04 8.59 -22.81
N ILE A 16 34.31 9.74 -23.42
CA ILE A 16 35.60 10.27 -23.90
C ILE A 16 36.40 9.41 -24.89
N LEU A 17 36.32 9.80 -26.17
CA LEU A 17 37.53 10.13 -26.92
C LEU A 17 37.23 11.23 -27.95
N GLY A 18 37.60 12.46 -27.61
CA GLY A 18 37.39 13.64 -28.47
C GLY A 18 38.50 13.84 -29.49
N THR A 19 38.15 14.51 -30.59
CA THR A 19 39.05 15.03 -31.65
C THR A 19 39.88 14.00 -32.44
N MET A 20 39.41 13.67 -33.64
CA MET A 20 40.24 13.62 -34.86
C MET A 20 39.35 13.94 -36.07
N SER A 21 39.83 14.87 -36.90
CA SER A 21 39.45 15.28 -38.27
C SER A 21 38.10 14.90 -38.91
N SER A 22 37.60 15.83 -39.74
CA SER A 22 36.70 15.53 -40.85
C SER A 22 37.33 14.54 -41.86
N ASP A 23 36.51 14.14 -42.85
CA ASP A 23 36.86 13.40 -44.07
C ASP A 23 36.77 11.87 -43.97
N LEU A 24 35.54 11.34 -43.81
CA LEU A 24 35.22 9.99 -44.30
C LEU A 24 33.74 9.82 -44.68
N TYR A 25 33.39 10.05 -45.95
CA TYR A 25 32.50 9.19 -46.75
C TYR A 25 32.38 9.71 -48.19
N THR A 26 33.19 9.15 -49.11
CA THR A 26 32.88 9.21 -50.54
C THR A 26 33.35 7.93 -51.22
N ILE A 27 32.45 7.35 -52.01
CA ILE A 27 32.50 6.00 -52.60
C ILE A 27 33.78 5.75 -53.42
N LYS A 28 34.35 4.53 -53.31
CA LYS A 28 34.86 3.78 -54.47
C LYS A 28 34.95 2.28 -54.23
N ALA A 29 34.27 1.51 -55.08
CA ALA A 29 34.48 0.07 -55.20
C ALA A 29 35.80 -0.22 -55.92
N GLN A 30 36.45 -1.34 -55.59
CA GLN A 30 37.65 -1.81 -56.29
C GLN A 30 37.24 -2.59 -57.55
N ALA A 31 37.56 -2.04 -58.73
CA ALA A 31 37.67 -2.80 -59.96
C ALA A 31 39.12 -3.29 -60.12
N VAL A 32 39.31 -4.48 -60.70
CA VAL A 32 40.63 -5.06 -60.96
C VAL A 32 41.14 -4.57 -62.31
N GLU A 33 42.31 -3.93 -62.33
CA GLU A 33 43.03 -3.68 -63.59
C GLU A 33 43.75 -4.96 -64.05
N THR A 34 43.59 -5.27 -65.33
CA THR A 34 44.59 -6.02 -66.10
C THR A 34 44.80 -5.27 -67.41
N ILE A 35 46.05 -5.03 -67.78
CA ILE A 35 46.44 -4.24 -68.94
C ILE A 35 47.08 -5.17 -69.96
N GLU A 36 46.63 -5.13 -71.22
CA GLU A 36 47.47 -5.00 -72.41
C GLU A 36 46.60 -4.80 -73.67
N GLU A 37 46.98 -3.78 -74.47
CA GLU A 37 47.10 -3.68 -75.94
C GLU A 37 46.21 -4.57 -76.88
N THR A 38 45.75 -4.11 -78.06
CA THR A 38 46.18 -2.99 -78.94
C THR A 38 45.07 -2.56 -79.95
N GLU A 39 45.24 -1.39 -80.59
CA GLU A 39 44.66 -0.96 -81.90
C GLU A 39 43.10 -0.82 -82.04
N ASP A 40 42.52 -0.07 -83.00
CA ASP A 40 42.85 1.23 -83.64
C ASP A 40 41.57 1.78 -84.35
N LYS A 41 41.51 3.09 -84.61
CA LYS A 41 40.59 3.85 -85.51
C LYS A 41 39.11 4.05 -85.15
N THR A 42 38.76 5.34 -85.06
CA THR A 42 37.46 5.96 -85.38
C THR A 42 37.45 6.42 -86.86
N PRO A 43 36.42 7.12 -87.43
CA PRO A 43 35.09 7.51 -86.91
C PRO A 43 33.93 7.19 -87.91
N GLU A 44 32.82 7.94 -87.79
CA GLU A 44 31.69 8.13 -88.73
C GLU A 44 30.64 7.00 -88.78
N ASN A 45 29.34 7.20 -88.47
CA ASN A 45 28.35 8.26 -88.74
C ASN A 45 27.66 8.14 -90.11
N GLU A 46 26.52 7.43 -90.16
CA GLU A 46 25.32 7.87 -90.89
C GLU A 46 24.08 6.99 -90.58
N THR A 47 22.90 7.57 -90.80
CA THR A 47 21.59 6.90 -90.96
C THR A 47 20.84 7.65 -92.08
N PRO A 48 19.76 7.11 -92.69
CA PRO A 48 19.12 5.80 -92.54
C PRO A 48 18.97 5.04 -93.89
N GLN A 49 18.33 3.86 -93.92
CA GLN A 49 17.10 3.63 -94.72
C GLN A 49 16.49 2.22 -94.57
N VAL A 50 15.21 2.15 -94.96
CA VAL A 50 14.29 0.99 -94.99
C VAL A 50 14.57 0.05 -96.17
N SER A 51 14.51 -1.27 -95.96
CA SER A 51 14.07 -2.23 -97.00
C SER A 51 13.62 -3.60 -96.45
N GLU A 52 12.39 -3.96 -96.81
CA GLU A 52 11.90 -5.31 -97.18
C GLU A 52 11.86 -6.49 -96.17
N THR A 53 10.64 -6.94 -95.96
CA THR A 53 10.20 -8.23 -95.39
C THR A 53 10.37 -9.39 -96.39
N PRO A 54 10.64 -10.62 -95.93
CA PRO A 54 10.19 -11.83 -96.63
C PRO A 54 9.13 -12.62 -95.83
N GLU A 55 8.34 -13.42 -96.56
CA GLU A 55 7.04 -13.97 -96.16
C GLU A 55 7.06 -15.06 -95.06
N GLN A 56 5.91 -15.25 -94.41
CA GLN A 56 5.60 -16.43 -93.60
C GLN A 56 5.53 -17.71 -94.47
N PRO A 57 5.71 -18.90 -93.87
CA PRO A 57 4.84 -20.05 -94.10
C PRO A 57 3.70 -20.08 -93.08
N GLU A 58 2.51 -20.49 -93.52
CA GLU A 58 1.30 -20.54 -92.72
C GLU A 58 1.29 -21.74 -91.74
N THR A 59 0.70 -21.54 -90.55
CA THR A 59 0.23 -22.61 -89.67
C THR A 59 -1.23 -22.36 -89.33
N GLU A 60 -2.04 -23.41 -89.35
CA GLU A 60 -3.49 -23.34 -89.09
C GLU A 60 -3.77 -22.84 -87.66
N PRO A 61 -4.79 -21.99 -87.43
CA PRO A 61 -5.22 -21.65 -86.07
C PRO A 61 -5.94 -22.85 -85.46
N GLU A 62 -5.36 -23.42 -84.40
CA GLU A 62 -6.17 -24.16 -83.42
C GLU A 62 -7.12 -23.17 -82.72
N ASN A 63 -8.28 -23.65 -82.26
CA ASN A 63 -9.22 -22.81 -81.51
C ASN A 63 -8.64 -22.50 -80.13
N GLU A 64 -7.97 -21.36 -79.97
CA GLU A 64 -7.97 -20.67 -78.69
C GLU A 64 -9.36 -20.06 -78.49
N GLU A 65 -10.01 -20.40 -77.38
CA GLU A 65 -11.23 -19.74 -76.95
C GLU A 65 -10.88 -18.31 -76.53
N VAL A 66 -11.26 -17.33 -77.35
CA VAL A 66 -11.16 -15.91 -76.99
C VAL A 66 -11.99 -15.70 -75.72
N PRO A 67 -11.41 -15.28 -74.58
CA PRO A 67 -12.20 -15.02 -73.38
C PRO A 67 -13.24 -13.94 -73.68
N GLU A 68 -14.48 -14.18 -73.26
CA GLU A 68 -15.56 -13.22 -73.43
C GLU A 68 -15.22 -11.96 -72.62
N ALA A 69 -15.05 -10.82 -73.31
CA ALA A 69 -14.56 -9.61 -72.69
C ALA A 69 -15.47 -9.19 -71.52
N ALA A 70 -14.88 -9.04 -70.33
CA ALA A 70 -15.59 -8.88 -69.07
C ALA A 70 -16.72 -7.83 -69.16
N PRO A 71 -17.93 -8.15 -68.66
CA PRO A 71 -19.08 -7.27 -68.81
C PRO A 71 -18.83 -5.93 -68.09
N ALA A 72 -19.38 -4.85 -68.66
CA ALA A 72 -19.02 -3.48 -68.30
C ALA A 72 -19.34 -3.14 -66.82
N GLY A 73 -18.33 -3.26 -65.96
CA GLY A 73 -18.40 -3.07 -64.51
C GLY A 73 -17.54 -4.05 -63.71
N GLU A 74 -17.10 -5.16 -64.32
CA GLU A 74 -16.22 -6.16 -63.69
C GLU A 74 -14.73 -5.92 -64.00
N ILE A 75 -13.86 -6.40 -63.12
CA ILE A 75 -12.39 -6.23 -63.17
C ILE A 75 -11.74 -7.58 -63.47
N GLU A 76 -11.22 -7.75 -64.68
CA GLU A 76 -10.57 -8.99 -65.13
C GLU A 76 -9.38 -9.38 -64.22
N LEU A 77 -9.27 -10.66 -63.86
CA LEU A 77 -8.14 -11.23 -63.12
C LEU A 77 -6.91 -11.45 -64.01
N SER A 78 -6.41 -10.36 -64.61
CA SER A 78 -5.27 -10.37 -65.51
C SER A 78 -4.05 -9.66 -64.92
N ALA A 79 -2.86 -10.00 -65.46
CA ALA A 79 -1.61 -9.33 -65.13
C ALA A 79 -1.55 -7.85 -65.58
N GLU A 80 -2.54 -7.37 -66.35
CA GLU A 80 -2.68 -5.93 -66.62
C GLU A 80 -3.34 -5.22 -65.44
N GLN A 81 -4.37 -5.81 -64.81
CA GLN A 81 -5.04 -5.21 -63.64
C GLN A 81 -4.25 -5.42 -62.34
N PHE A 82 -3.66 -6.61 -62.17
CA PHE A 82 -2.89 -7.00 -60.99
C PHE A 82 -1.49 -7.51 -61.42
N PRO A 83 -0.49 -6.63 -61.62
CA PRO A 83 0.83 -7.02 -62.14
C PRO A 83 1.65 -7.86 -61.16
N ASP A 84 1.43 -7.69 -59.86
CA ASP A 84 2.08 -8.51 -58.83
C ASP A 84 1.36 -9.84 -58.65
N GLN A 85 2.08 -10.94 -58.83
CA GLN A 85 1.50 -12.29 -58.77
C GLN A 85 0.90 -12.64 -57.41
N VAL A 86 1.36 -12.04 -56.31
CA VAL A 86 0.78 -12.26 -54.97
C VAL A 86 -0.59 -11.58 -54.88
N ILE A 87 -0.69 -10.34 -55.35
CA ILE A 87 -1.94 -9.58 -55.39
C ILE A 87 -2.94 -10.23 -56.36
N LEU A 88 -2.49 -10.66 -57.55
CA LEU A 88 -3.33 -11.40 -58.50
C LEU A 88 -3.86 -12.73 -57.92
N THR A 89 -3.01 -13.47 -57.21
CA THR A 89 -3.43 -14.72 -56.54
C THR A 89 -4.46 -14.45 -55.45
N PHE A 90 -4.34 -13.33 -54.72
CA PHE A 90 -5.33 -12.90 -53.74
C PHE A 90 -6.65 -12.46 -54.37
N ALA A 91 -6.60 -11.67 -55.44
CA ALA A 91 -7.76 -11.28 -56.23
C ALA A 91 -8.53 -12.52 -56.72
N GLY A 92 -7.83 -13.57 -57.18
CA GLY A 92 -8.42 -14.87 -57.53
C GLY A 92 -8.98 -15.69 -56.36
N THR A 93 -8.87 -15.23 -55.10
CA THR A 93 -9.65 -15.77 -53.95
C THR A 93 -10.86 -14.91 -53.60
N CYS A 94 -10.97 -13.73 -54.19
CA CYS A 94 -12.10 -12.82 -54.03
C CYS A 94 -13.24 -13.16 -55.00
N ASP A 95 -12.92 -13.63 -56.21
CA ASP A 95 -13.87 -14.25 -57.16
C ASP A 95 -14.58 -15.45 -56.48
N LYS A 96 -15.91 -15.39 -56.43
CA LYS A 96 -16.78 -16.39 -55.76
C LYS A 96 -17.59 -17.24 -56.73
N ASP A 97 -17.89 -16.75 -57.94
CA ASP A 97 -18.64 -17.49 -58.94
C ASP A 97 -17.75 -18.27 -59.92
N GLY A 98 -16.47 -17.91 -59.98
CA GLY A 98 -15.42 -18.54 -60.79
C GLY A 98 -15.34 -17.99 -62.21
N ASN A 99 -15.87 -16.79 -62.50
CA ASN A 99 -15.94 -16.26 -63.86
C ASN A 99 -14.60 -15.68 -64.39
N GLY A 100 -13.59 -15.47 -63.53
CA GLY A 100 -12.28 -14.91 -63.93
C GLY A 100 -12.18 -13.39 -63.85
N SER A 101 -13.19 -12.72 -63.29
CA SER A 101 -13.23 -11.28 -63.00
C SER A 101 -13.76 -11.03 -61.58
N LEU A 102 -13.65 -9.79 -61.11
CA LEU A 102 -14.25 -9.34 -59.85
C LEU A 102 -15.41 -8.38 -60.08
N SER A 103 -16.55 -8.67 -59.49
CA SER A 103 -17.67 -7.74 -59.39
C SER A 103 -17.47 -6.72 -58.27
N GLU A 104 -18.19 -5.59 -58.34
CA GLU A 104 -18.20 -4.59 -57.26
C GLU A 104 -18.67 -5.18 -55.92
N ALA A 105 -19.49 -6.22 -55.92
CA ALA A 105 -19.92 -6.90 -54.69
C ALA A 105 -18.74 -7.62 -54.01
N GLU A 106 -17.95 -8.37 -54.77
CA GLU A 106 -16.82 -9.16 -54.26
C GLU A 106 -15.67 -8.26 -53.82
N CYS A 107 -15.39 -7.18 -54.57
CA CYS A 107 -14.45 -6.14 -54.14
C CYS A 107 -14.87 -5.45 -52.83
N MET A 108 -16.17 -5.39 -52.52
CA MET A 108 -16.71 -4.81 -51.29
C MET A 108 -16.82 -5.81 -50.12
N GLU A 109 -16.66 -7.12 -50.34
CA GLU A 109 -16.51 -8.10 -49.24
C GLU A 109 -15.11 -8.06 -48.58
N VAL A 110 -14.12 -7.41 -49.23
CA VAL A 110 -12.72 -7.38 -48.76
C VAL A 110 -12.48 -6.29 -47.73
N GLU A 111 -12.41 -6.67 -46.44
CA GLU A 111 -12.15 -5.76 -45.32
C GLU A 111 -10.68 -5.71 -44.85
N GLU A 112 -9.88 -6.76 -45.06
CA GLU A 112 -8.45 -6.81 -44.69
C GLU A 112 -7.55 -7.40 -45.80
N LEU A 113 -6.43 -6.71 -46.07
CA LEU A 113 -5.31 -7.20 -46.88
C LEU A 113 -4.07 -7.29 -45.98
N ALA A 114 -3.69 -8.50 -45.56
CA ALA A 114 -2.57 -8.73 -44.64
C ALA A 114 -1.50 -9.66 -45.25
N MET A 115 -0.45 -9.07 -45.81
CA MET A 115 0.63 -9.75 -46.52
C MET A 115 2.02 -9.19 -46.15
N PRO A 116 2.41 -9.23 -44.86
CA PRO A 116 3.75 -8.81 -44.45
C PRO A 116 4.81 -9.80 -44.94
N ASN A 117 5.93 -9.32 -45.49
CA ASN A 117 7.01 -10.15 -46.04
C ASN A 117 6.51 -11.22 -47.04
N ALA A 118 5.64 -10.81 -47.97
CA ALA A 118 5.10 -11.68 -49.01
C ALA A 118 5.89 -11.63 -50.33
N GLY A 119 6.76 -10.62 -50.50
CA GLY A 119 7.54 -10.39 -51.73
C GLY A 119 6.85 -9.46 -52.73
N ILE A 120 5.82 -8.71 -52.29
CA ILE A 120 5.05 -7.80 -53.13
C ILE A 120 5.95 -6.66 -53.64
N THR A 121 5.76 -6.27 -54.89
CA THR A 121 6.51 -5.24 -55.63
C THR A 121 5.61 -4.13 -56.17
N ASP A 122 4.39 -4.47 -56.58
CA ASP A 122 3.37 -3.54 -57.08
C ASP A 122 2.06 -3.74 -56.29
N LEU A 123 1.32 -2.65 -56.06
CA LEU A 123 -0.01 -2.66 -55.41
C LEU A 123 -1.15 -2.36 -56.39
N LYS A 124 -0.88 -2.15 -57.68
CA LYS A 124 -1.92 -1.87 -58.67
C LYS A 124 -3.02 -2.94 -58.63
N GLY A 125 -4.26 -2.46 -58.68
CA GLY A 125 -5.48 -3.23 -58.52
C GLY A 125 -6.03 -3.24 -57.09
N VAL A 126 -5.22 -2.90 -56.07
CA VAL A 126 -5.68 -2.83 -54.66
C VAL A 126 -6.68 -1.68 -54.44
N GLU A 127 -6.63 -0.63 -55.26
CA GLU A 127 -7.58 0.49 -55.28
C GLU A 127 -9.05 0.07 -55.49
N ASN A 128 -9.27 -1.14 -56.03
CA ASN A 128 -10.62 -1.68 -56.26
C ASN A 128 -11.30 -2.19 -54.98
N PHE A 129 -10.54 -2.59 -53.96
CA PHE A 129 -11.08 -3.14 -52.71
C PHE A 129 -11.51 -2.01 -51.75
N ARG A 130 -12.50 -1.22 -52.15
CA ARG A 130 -12.88 0.06 -51.50
C ARG A 130 -13.43 -0.10 -50.08
N ASN A 131 -13.78 -1.31 -49.65
CA ASN A 131 -14.17 -1.62 -48.26
C ASN A 131 -12.98 -2.02 -47.36
N LEU A 132 -11.73 -1.98 -47.85
CA LEU A 132 -10.55 -2.24 -47.02
C LEU A 132 -10.52 -1.33 -45.79
N GLN A 133 -10.70 -1.92 -44.62
CA GLN A 133 -10.58 -1.27 -43.31
C GLN A 133 -9.15 -1.42 -42.75
N ARG A 134 -8.40 -2.43 -43.22
CA ARG A 134 -7.04 -2.70 -42.75
C ARG A 134 -6.12 -3.20 -43.87
N VAL A 135 -4.96 -2.57 -44.00
CA VAL A 135 -3.89 -2.98 -44.93
C VAL A 135 -2.59 -3.16 -44.16
N ASP A 136 -1.92 -4.29 -44.37
CA ASP A 136 -0.65 -4.67 -43.73
C ASP A 136 0.28 -5.31 -44.78
N VAL A 137 0.99 -4.46 -45.51
CA VAL A 137 1.93 -4.83 -46.59
C VAL A 137 3.38 -4.49 -46.20
N SER A 138 3.67 -4.58 -44.91
CA SER A 138 4.97 -4.30 -44.32
C SER A 138 6.06 -5.28 -44.76
N GLN A 139 7.33 -4.84 -44.77
CA GLN A 139 8.49 -5.67 -45.15
C GLN A 139 8.42 -6.25 -46.58
N ASN A 140 7.97 -5.46 -47.56
CA ASN A 140 7.91 -5.85 -48.97
C ASN A 140 8.85 -4.95 -49.82
N ALA A 141 8.77 -5.06 -51.14
CA ALA A 141 9.58 -4.30 -52.09
C ALA A 141 8.75 -3.23 -52.85
N ILE A 142 7.68 -2.72 -52.22
CA ILE A 142 6.72 -1.79 -52.83
C ILE A 142 7.36 -0.41 -53.02
N GLY A 143 7.47 0.04 -54.27
CA GLY A 143 7.99 1.35 -54.64
C GLY A 143 6.95 2.47 -54.72
N ASP A 144 5.66 2.14 -54.87
CA ASP A 144 4.55 3.08 -55.02
C ASP A 144 3.35 2.69 -54.14
N PHE A 145 2.75 3.68 -53.49
CA PHE A 145 1.57 3.55 -52.64
C PHE A 145 0.34 4.32 -53.17
N ALA A 146 0.39 4.87 -54.38
CA ALA A 146 -0.79 5.49 -55.03
C ALA A 146 -2.06 4.59 -55.02
N PRO A 147 -1.99 3.26 -55.21
CA PRO A 147 -3.15 2.37 -55.08
C PRO A 147 -3.90 2.39 -53.74
N VAL A 148 -3.26 2.83 -52.64
CA VAL A 148 -3.92 2.90 -51.31
C VAL A 148 -4.31 4.33 -50.90
N LYS A 149 -4.09 5.33 -51.75
CA LYS A 149 -4.25 6.77 -51.42
C LYS A 149 -5.68 7.18 -51.03
N ASP A 150 -6.66 6.68 -51.78
CA ASP A 150 -8.06 7.11 -51.72
C ASP A 150 -9.00 6.05 -51.13
N LEU A 151 -8.45 5.10 -50.36
CA LEU A 151 -9.22 4.08 -49.64
C LEU A 151 -9.93 4.68 -48.42
N SER A 152 -11.02 5.41 -48.65
CA SER A 152 -11.75 6.18 -47.62
C SER A 152 -12.24 5.35 -46.42
N SER A 153 -12.40 4.03 -46.58
CA SER A 153 -12.81 3.07 -45.53
C SER A 153 -11.67 2.64 -44.61
N LEU A 154 -10.41 2.90 -45.00
CA LEU A 154 -9.21 2.40 -44.35
C LEU A 154 -9.04 3.02 -42.96
N GLN A 155 -8.92 2.18 -41.93
CA GLN A 155 -8.73 2.59 -40.54
C GLN A 155 -7.31 2.34 -40.04
N ILE A 156 -6.63 1.30 -40.56
CA ILE A 156 -5.26 0.93 -40.18
C ILE A 156 -4.42 0.64 -41.43
N LEU A 157 -3.35 1.40 -41.63
CA LEU A 157 -2.35 1.15 -42.68
C LEU A 157 -0.98 0.85 -42.07
N LYS A 158 -0.36 -0.25 -42.50
CA LYS A 158 1.03 -0.59 -42.22
C LYS A 158 1.81 -0.84 -43.52
N VAL A 159 2.87 -0.06 -43.70
CA VAL A 159 3.76 -0.07 -44.87
C VAL A 159 5.23 -0.09 -44.47
N ASN A 160 5.54 -0.25 -43.18
CA ASN A 160 6.89 -0.17 -42.62
C ASN A 160 7.88 -1.14 -43.29
N GLY A 161 9.06 -0.64 -43.67
CA GLY A 161 10.07 -1.36 -44.44
C GLY A 161 9.63 -1.66 -45.87
N ASN A 162 9.32 -0.60 -46.62
CA ASN A 162 9.20 -0.63 -48.07
C ASN A 162 10.08 0.47 -48.71
N PRO A 163 10.59 0.28 -49.94
CA PRO A 163 11.51 1.19 -50.62
C PRO A 163 10.85 2.41 -51.31
N ALA A 164 9.60 2.73 -50.99
CA ALA A 164 8.92 3.92 -51.51
C ALA A 164 9.49 5.23 -50.92
N SER A 165 9.41 6.32 -51.69
CA SER A 165 9.85 7.67 -51.29
C SER A 165 8.71 8.61 -50.89
N VAL A 166 7.48 8.36 -51.34
CA VAL A 166 6.30 9.18 -51.06
C VAL A 166 5.20 8.30 -50.46
N LEU A 167 4.54 8.78 -49.41
CA LEU A 167 3.27 8.22 -48.96
C LEU A 167 2.19 9.30 -48.95
N ASP A 168 1.23 9.18 -49.86
CA ASP A 168 0.04 10.02 -49.88
C ASP A 168 -1.18 9.19 -49.50
N VAL A 169 -1.85 9.59 -48.42
CA VAL A 169 -3.06 8.95 -47.88
C VAL A 169 -4.17 9.97 -47.63
N THR A 170 -4.14 11.10 -48.35
CA THR A 170 -5.05 12.23 -48.14
C THR A 170 -6.52 11.91 -48.38
N GLY A 171 -6.85 10.86 -49.14
CA GLY A 171 -8.22 10.37 -49.34
C GLY A 171 -8.70 9.36 -48.28
N CYS A 172 -7.81 8.83 -47.43
CA CYS A 172 -8.12 7.83 -46.40
C CYS A 172 -8.79 8.46 -45.16
N SER A 173 -9.95 9.11 -45.34
CA SER A 173 -10.63 9.92 -44.31
C SER A 173 -10.97 9.18 -43.00
N SER A 174 -11.06 7.85 -43.02
CA SER A 174 -11.32 7.01 -41.84
C SER A 174 -10.06 6.55 -41.10
N LEU A 175 -8.86 6.92 -41.57
CA LEU A 175 -7.59 6.40 -41.07
C LEU A 175 -7.34 6.86 -39.64
N LYS A 176 -7.14 5.89 -38.74
CA LYS A 176 -6.85 6.10 -37.31
C LYS A 176 -5.40 5.80 -36.97
N LYS A 177 -4.78 4.87 -37.69
CA LYS A 177 -3.44 4.35 -37.36
C LYS A 177 -2.58 4.18 -38.61
N LEU A 178 -1.44 4.87 -38.64
CA LEU A 178 -0.46 4.78 -39.71
C LEU A 178 0.90 4.31 -39.17
N TYR A 179 1.44 3.25 -39.75
CA TYR A 179 2.75 2.68 -39.43
C TYR A 179 3.63 2.56 -40.69
N ALA A 180 4.53 3.50 -40.88
CA ALA A 180 5.41 3.66 -42.04
C ALA A 180 6.91 3.71 -41.67
N GLN A 181 7.22 3.32 -40.44
CA GLN A 181 8.56 3.21 -39.83
C GLN A 181 9.60 2.48 -40.69
N ASN A 182 10.89 2.80 -40.51
CA ASN A 182 12.04 2.09 -41.09
C ASN A 182 11.93 1.89 -42.62
N SER A 183 11.55 2.95 -43.33
CA SER A 183 11.35 2.95 -44.79
C SER A 183 12.20 4.08 -45.40
N THR A 184 11.96 4.44 -46.67
CA THR A 184 12.72 5.49 -47.38
C THR A 184 11.90 6.75 -47.67
N PHE A 185 10.81 6.99 -46.93
CA PHE A 185 9.90 8.10 -47.21
C PHE A 185 10.58 9.46 -46.99
N SER A 186 10.63 10.28 -48.05
CA SER A 186 11.02 11.70 -48.02
C SER A 186 9.82 12.65 -47.96
N GLU A 187 8.64 12.18 -48.36
CA GLU A 187 7.38 12.95 -48.34
C GLU A 187 6.24 12.12 -47.70
N LEU A 188 5.42 12.78 -46.87
CA LEU A 188 4.23 12.19 -46.23
C LEU A 188 3.06 13.18 -46.29
N HIS A 189 1.99 12.82 -47.00
CA HIS A 189 0.78 13.64 -47.12
C HIS A 189 -0.37 13.04 -46.30
N VAL A 190 -0.61 13.66 -45.14
CA VAL A 190 -1.64 13.29 -44.13
C VAL A 190 -2.57 14.46 -43.76
N THR A 191 -2.42 15.61 -44.40
CA THR A 191 -3.15 16.84 -44.05
C THR A 191 -4.66 16.66 -44.14
N GLY A 192 -5.39 17.15 -43.14
CA GLY A 192 -6.86 17.07 -43.06
C GLY A 192 -7.42 15.74 -42.53
N LEU A 193 -6.59 14.74 -42.23
CA LEU A 193 -7.03 13.45 -41.67
C LEU A 193 -7.42 13.56 -40.18
N GLY A 194 -8.54 14.24 -39.90
CA GLY A 194 -9.05 14.48 -38.54
C GLY A 194 -9.43 13.22 -37.74
N SER A 195 -9.47 12.04 -38.38
CA SER A 195 -9.68 10.73 -37.75
C SER A 195 -8.40 10.11 -37.17
N LEU A 196 -7.22 10.64 -37.51
CA LEU A 196 -5.93 10.00 -37.26
C LEU A 196 -5.53 10.12 -35.78
N GLU A 197 -5.32 8.99 -35.11
CA GLU A 197 -5.02 8.90 -33.67
C GLU A 197 -3.52 8.61 -33.38
N GLU A 198 -2.88 7.81 -34.24
CA GLU A 198 -1.48 7.38 -34.08
C GLU A 198 -0.73 7.39 -35.42
N VAL A 199 0.40 8.10 -35.48
CA VAL A 199 1.34 8.11 -36.61
C VAL A 199 2.72 7.66 -36.15
N ARG A 200 3.27 6.67 -36.85
CA ARG A 200 4.63 6.13 -36.66
C ARG A 200 5.39 6.14 -37.97
N ILE A 201 6.29 7.11 -38.12
CA ILE A 201 7.09 7.38 -39.32
C ILE A 201 8.60 7.40 -38.97
N GLU A 202 9.00 6.71 -37.90
CA GLU A 202 10.37 6.74 -37.37
C GLU A 202 11.38 6.13 -38.36
N ASN A 203 12.63 6.60 -38.35
CA ASN A 203 13.70 6.12 -39.25
C ASN A 203 13.29 6.19 -40.73
N ASN A 204 13.13 7.41 -41.24
CA ASN A 204 12.80 7.74 -42.62
C ASN A 204 13.64 8.94 -43.09
N HIS A 205 13.25 9.63 -44.16
CA HIS A 205 13.98 10.74 -44.77
C HIS A 205 13.14 12.03 -44.89
N LEU A 206 12.08 12.17 -44.07
CA LEU A 206 11.23 13.36 -44.10
C LEU A 206 12.03 14.62 -43.73
N THR A 207 11.89 15.68 -44.53
CA THR A 207 12.49 17.01 -44.28
C THR A 207 11.48 18.03 -43.77
N ASP A 208 10.19 17.79 -44.01
CA ASP A 208 9.03 18.54 -43.51
C ASP A 208 7.91 17.56 -43.07
N LEU A 209 6.94 18.03 -42.27
CA LEU A 209 5.77 17.26 -41.83
C LEU A 209 4.62 18.20 -41.43
N ASP A 210 3.68 18.42 -42.33
CA ASP A 210 2.46 19.21 -42.04
C ASP A 210 1.43 18.38 -41.24
N LEU A 211 1.14 18.85 -40.02
CA LEU A 211 0.16 18.26 -39.10
C LEU A 211 -1.22 18.94 -39.17
N THR A 212 -1.44 19.85 -40.13
CA THR A 212 -2.67 20.62 -40.28
C THR A 212 -3.90 19.72 -40.44
N GLY A 213 -4.87 19.89 -39.54
CA GLY A 213 -6.13 19.15 -39.54
C GLY A 213 -6.09 17.79 -38.82
N LEU A 214 -4.96 17.38 -38.25
CA LEU A 214 -4.83 16.14 -37.47
C LEU A 214 -5.39 16.29 -36.04
N THR A 215 -6.65 16.71 -35.94
CA THR A 215 -7.28 17.15 -34.68
C THR A 215 -7.47 16.06 -33.62
N SER A 216 -7.36 14.79 -33.99
CA SER A 216 -7.50 13.63 -33.09
C SER A 216 -6.16 12.93 -32.80
N LEU A 217 -5.03 13.48 -33.28
CA LEU A 217 -3.73 12.82 -33.17
C LEU A 217 -3.23 12.85 -31.72
N ARG A 218 -3.10 11.66 -31.13
CA ARG A 218 -2.70 11.47 -29.72
C ARG A 218 -1.25 10.99 -29.60
N VAL A 219 -0.74 10.28 -30.60
CA VAL A 219 0.64 9.78 -30.64
C VAL A 219 1.27 10.13 -31.98
N LEU A 220 2.33 10.95 -31.94
CA LEU A 220 3.22 11.16 -33.08
C LEU A 220 4.62 10.66 -32.74
N SER A 221 5.14 9.75 -33.55
CA SER A 221 6.50 9.24 -33.46
C SER A 221 7.17 9.41 -34.82
N CYS A 222 8.13 10.34 -34.88
CA CYS A 222 8.84 10.78 -36.09
C CYS A 222 10.36 10.89 -35.87
N TYR A 223 10.91 10.25 -34.83
CA TYR A 223 12.35 10.27 -34.57
C TYR A 223 13.17 9.69 -35.74
N GLY A 224 14.43 10.11 -35.89
CA GLY A 224 15.30 9.58 -36.94
C GLY A 224 14.85 9.97 -38.36
N ASN A 225 14.33 11.19 -38.51
CA ASN A 225 14.08 11.83 -39.81
C ASN A 225 15.06 13.00 -40.00
N GLN A 226 14.78 13.93 -40.92
CA GLN A 226 15.62 15.08 -41.26
C GLN A 226 14.82 16.40 -41.11
N LEU A 227 13.84 16.42 -40.20
CA LEU A 227 12.99 17.58 -39.95
C LEU A 227 13.85 18.73 -39.40
N HIS A 228 13.92 19.84 -40.13
CA HIS A 228 14.64 21.04 -39.68
C HIS A 228 13.78 21.89 -38.72
N THR A 229 12.46 21.82 -38.86
CA THR A 229 11.47 22.47 -38.00
C THR A 229 10.22 21.59 -37.86
N LEU A 230 9.52 21.67 -36.73
CA LEU A 230 8.20 21.05 -36.57
C LEU A 230 7.24 21.96 -35.79
N ASP A 231 6.02 22.11 -36.30
CA ASP A 231 4.91 22.77 -35.60
C ASP A 231 3.86 21.72 -35.19
N ALA A 232 3.89 21.33 -33.92
CA ALA A 232 2.97 20.34 -33.37
C ALA A 232 1.62 20.92 -32.91
N ARG A 233 1.49 22.26 -32.87
CA ARG A 233 0.31 22.96 -32.33
C ARG A 233 -1.02 22.67 -33.07
N PRO A 234 -1.05 22.37 -34.39
CA PRO A 234 -2.28 21.92 -35.05
C PRO A 234 -2.85 20.60 -34.48
N ALA A 235 -2.00 19.74 -33.92
CA ALA A 235 -2.36 18.45 -33.35
C ALA A 235 -2.65 18.57 -31.83
N ALA A 236 -3.61 19.44 -31.46
CA ALA A 236 -3.92 19.80 -30.07
C ALA A 236 -4.36 18.63 -29.14
N ALA A 237 -4.62 17.44 -29.70
CA ALA A 237 -4.95 16.22 -28.96
C ALA A 237 -3.71 15.38 -28.55
N LEU A 238 -2.48 15.80 -28.90
CA LEU A 238 -1.26 15.03 -28.63
C LEU A 238 -1.07 14.75 -27.14
N GLU A 239 -0.87 13.47 -26.81
CA GLU A 239 -0.45 12.98 -25.49
C GLU A 239 1.03 12.56 -25.49
N VAL A 240 1.55 12.09 -26.62
CA VAL A 240 2.95 11.65 -26.79
C VAL A 240 3.52 12.21 -28.10
N LEU A 241 4.64 12.92 -27.99
CA LEU A 241 5.44 13.38 -29.12
C LEU A 241 6.89 12.87 -29.01
N GLN A 242 7.30 12.02 -29.95
CA GLN A 242 8.69 11.55 -30.11
C GLN A 242 9.26 12.11 -31.41
N ALA A 243 10.03 13.19 -31.29
CA ALA A 243 10.64 13.94 -32.38
C ALA A 243 12.16 14.14 -32.17
N ASP A 244 12.79 13.22 -31.46
CA ASP A 244 14.23 13.23 -31.25
C ASP A 244 15.02 12.88 -32.51
N SER A 245 16.33 13.11 -32.50
CA SER A 245 17.25 12.62 -33.52
C SER A 245 16.88 13.06 -34.95
N ASN A 246 16.51 14.34 -35.12
CA ASN A 246 16.05 14.92 -36.39
C ASN A 246 16.95 16.06 -36.92
N GLY A 247 17.72 16.71 -36.05
CA GLY A 247 18.50 17.91 -36.39
C GLY A 247 17.69 19.23 -36.32
N MET A 248 16.49 19.23 -35.73
CA MET A 248 15.62 20.41 -35.67
C MET A 248 16.29 21.63 -35.01
N GLU A 249 16.17 22.81 -35.63
CA GLU A 249 16.52 24.10 -35.01
C GLU A 249 15.33 24.72 -34.25
N SER A 250 14.09 24.34 -34.60
CA SER A 250 12.87 24.85 -33.97
C SER A 250 11.79 23.78 -33.82
N LEU A 251 11.18 23.71 -32.64
CA LEU A 251 10.06 22.84 -32.30
C LEU A 251 9.00 23.67 -31.56
N LEU A 252 7.80 23.77 -32.12
CA LEU A 252 6.68 24.55 -31.56
C LEU A 252 5.65 23.58 -30.96
N VAL A 253 5.44 23.72 -29.65
CA VAL A 253 4.62 22.80 -28.82
C VAL A 253 3.75 23.56 -27.81
N GLU A 254 3.86 24.88 -27.73
CA GLU A 254 3.16 25.68 -26.73
C GLU A 254 1.63 25.56 -26.86
N GLY A 255 0.95 25.41 -25.73
CA GLY A 255 -0.50 25.21 -25.66
C GLY A 255 -0.99 23.77 -25.86
N LEU A 256 -0.11 22.77 -26.09
CA LEU A 256 -0.49 21.34 -26.14
C LEU A 256 -0.82 20.77 -24.74
N GLY A 257 -1.88 21.26 -24.11
CA GLY A 257 -2.26 20.95 -22.72
C GLY A 257 -2.64 19.49 -22.42
N ASN A 258 -2.66 18.61 -23.43
CA ASN A 258 -2.85 17.15 -23.28
C ASN A 258 -1.53 16.36 -23.25
N LEU A 259 -0.40 17.01 -23.61
CA LEU A 259 0.89 16.37 -23.82
C LEU A 259 1.50 15.90 -22.49
N LYS A 260 1.83 14.61 -22.41
CA LYS A 260 2.37 13.93 -21.21
C LYS A 260 3.84 13.55 -21.37
N THR A 261 4.24 13.19 -22.59
CA THR A 261 5.61 12.80 -22.93
C THR A 261 6.09 13.59 -24.14
N LEU A 262 7.21 14.30 -23.97
CA LEU A 262 7.89 15.05 -25.02
C LEU A 262 9.35 14.64 -25.09
N HIS A 263 9.70 13.90 -26.15
CA HIS A 263 11.08 13.49 -26.46
C HIS A 263 11.56 14.25 -27.70
N CYS A 264 12.59 15.08 -27.51
CA CYS A 264 13.18 15.95 -28.53
C CYS A 264 14.72 16.03 -28.42
N GLN A 265 15.34 15.03 -27.77
CA GLN A 265 16.79 14.92 -27.65
C GLN A 265 17.50 14.79 -29.02
N ASN A 266 18.81 14.98 -29.06
CA ASN A 266 19.64 14.84 -30.27
C ASN A 266 19.16 15.76 -31.43
N ASN A 267 18.91 17.03 -31.13
CA ASN A 267 18.49 18.06 -32.09
C ASN A 267 19.39 19.30 -31.96
N ASN A 268 19.10 20.35 -32.72
CA ASN A 268 19.85 21.61 -32.73
C ASN A 268 19.09 22.76 -32.03
N LEU A 269 18.13 22.44 -31.15
CA LEU A 269 17.25 23.43 -30.52
C LEU A 269 18.05 24.38 -29.64
N GLN A 270 17.93 25.70 -29.88
CA GLN A 270 18.58 26.76 -29.08
C GLN A 270 17.66 27.30 -27.96
N GLN A 271 16.35 27.07 -28.11
CA GLN A 271 15.28 27.45 -27.21
C GLN A 271 14.09 26.49 -27.40
N ILE A 272 13.27 26.31 -26.37
CA ILE A 272 11.97 25.64 -26.44
C ILE A 272 11.02 26.26 -25.41
N SER A 273 9.75 26.46 -25.78
CA SER A 273 8.73 26.94 -24.85
C SER A 273 7.86 25.78 -24.38
N LEU A 274 7.74 25.61 -23.06
CA LEU A 274 6.83 24.64 -22.45
C LEU A 274 5.53 25.29 -21.96
N SER A 275 5.21 26.49 -22.44
CA SER A 275 4.06 27.24 -21.94
C SER A 275 2.74 26.54 -22.28
N GLY A 276 1.86 26.47 -21.28
CA GLY A 276 0.59 25.73 -21.38
C GLY A 276 0.70 24.20 -21.35
N LEU A 277 1.89 23.60 -21.20
CA LEU A 277 2.09 22.14 -21.11
C LEU A 277 1.80 21.58 -19.70
N GLY A 278 0.67 21.97 -19.11
CA GLY A 278 0.33 21.67 -17.70
C GLY A 278 0.15 20.18 -17.37
N ALA A 279 0.02 19.31 -18.37
CA ALA A 279 -0.10 17.85 -18.23
C ALA A 279 1.22 17.08 -18.47
N LEU A 280 2.32 17.78 -18.77
CA LEU A 280 3.59 17.17 -19.13
C LEU A 280 4.24 16.49 -17.93
N GLU A 281 4.42 15.17 -18.01
CA GLU A 281 4.99 14.34 -16.94
C GLU A 281 6.47 14.01 -17.19
N GLU A 282 6.83 13.82 -18.47
CA GLU A 282 8.17 13.41 -18.90
C GLU A 282 8.66 14.29 -20.05
N PHE A 283 9.80 14.96 -19.84
CA PHE A 283 10.44 15.82 -20.82
C PHE A 283 11.91 15.44 -21.02
N ASN A 284 12.28 15.17 -22.28
CA ASN A 284 13.66 14.92 -22.69
C ASN A 284 14.07 15.86 -23.83
N ALA A 285 15.06 16.71 -23.57
CA ALA A 285 15.70 17.62 -24.50
C ALA A 285 17.24 17.54 -24.41
N ALA A 286 17.78 16.41 -23.94
CA ALA A 286 19.22 16.19 -23.86
C ALA A 286 19.90 16.27 -25.26
N ASN A 287 21.19 16.57 -25.32
CA ASN A 287 21.93 16.72 -26.58
C ASN A 287 21.26 17.74 -27.52
N ASN A 288 21.18 19.00 -27.08
CA ASN A 288 20.67 20.15 -27.83
C ASN A 288 21.61 21.36 -27.62
N SER A 289 21.19 22.56 -28.03
CA SER A 289 21.91 23.82 -27.80
C SER A 289 21.13 24.82 -26.93
N LEU A 290 20.24 24.33 -26.06
CA LEU A 290 19.39 25.16 -25.20
C LEU A 290 20.25 26.04 -24.30
N THR A 291 20.04 27.36 -24.36
CA THR A 291 20.75 28.35 -23.53
C THR A 291 19.98 28.73 -22.25
N GLU A 292 18.65 28.61 -22.31
CA GLU A 292 17.70 28.81 -21.22
C GLU A 292 16.61 27.74 -21.32
N LEU A 293 16.07 27.31 -20.17
CA LEU A 293 14.96 26.36 -20.10
C LEU A 293 14.10 26.69 -18.87
N ILE A 294 12.81 26.94 -19.09
CA ILE A 294 11.84 27.25 -18.04
C ILE A 294 10.80 26.12 -18.02
N VAL A 295 10.71 25.41 -16.90
CA VAL A 295 9.76 24.30 -16.69
C VAL A 295 8.62 24.64 -15.73
N ASP A 296 8.63 25.85 -15.14
CA ASP A 296 7.72 26.24 -14.03
C ASP A 296 6.21 26.17 -14.37
N GLU A 297 5.82 26.26 -15.65
CA GLU A 297 4.43 26.10 -16.10
C GLU A 297 4.00 24.63 -16.31
N ALA A 298 4.95 23.70 -16.44
CA ALA A 298 4.70 22.28 -16.66
C ALA A 298 4.52 21.55 -15.32
N THR A 299 3.47 21.92 -14.58
CA THR A 299 3.23 21.56 -13.17
C THR A 299 3.02 20.06 -12.87
N ALA A 300 2.93 19.21 -13.90
CA ALA A 300 2.81 17.76 -13.75
C ALA A 300 4.17 17.03 -13.85
N LEU A 301 5.27 17.74 -14.08
CA LEU A 301 6.57 17.14 -14.38
C LEU A 301 7.09 16.24 -13.25
N LYS A 302 7.48 15.03 -13.67
CA LYS A 302 8.09 13.98 -12.85
C LYS A 302 9.55 13.74 -13.28
N THR A 303 9.83 13.87 -14.58
CA THR A 303 11.15 13.61 -15.16
C THR A 303 11.56 14.74 -16.13
N VAL A 304 12.74 15.31 -15.92
CA VAL A 304 13.36 16.33 -16.79
C VAL A 304 14.78 15.90 -17.12
N LEU A 305 15.04 15.62 -18.40
CA LEU A 305 16.34 15.26 -18.94
C LEU A 305 16.80 16.34 -19.93
N ALA A 306 17.76 17.16 -19.54
CA ALA A 306 18.29 18.28 -20.34
C ALA A 306 19.84 18.33 -20.32
N GLY A 307 20.50 17.22 -20.02
CA GLY A 307 21.96 17.12 -20.08
C GLY A 307 22.53 17.31 -21.49
N ASN A 308 23.78 17.75 -21.61
CA ASN A 308 24.44 18.10 -22.88
C ASN A 308 23.70 19.25 -23.60
N ASN A 309 23.71 20.42 -22.97
CA ASN A 309 23.12 21.66 -23.48
C ASN A 309 24.04 22.86 -23.14
N GLN A 310 23.55 24.08 -23.33
CA GLN A 310 24.25 25.33 -23.02
C GLN A 310 23.57 26.10 -21.87
N LEU A 311 22.76 25.41 -21.04
CA LEU A 311 21.99 26.01 -19.94
C LEU A 311 22.95 26.65 -18.94
N SER A 312 22.67 27.90 -18.55
CA SER A 312 23.58 28.68 -17.71
C SER A 312 22.85 29.43 -16.60
N GLY A 313 23.60 29.86 -15.57
CA GLY A 313 23.03 30.64 -14.48
C GLY A 313 22.24 29.78 -13.50
N GLU A 314 20.94 30.03 -13.35
CA GLU A 314 20.09 29.42 -12.33
C GLU A 314 18.97 28.60 -12.97
N PHE A 315 19.00 27.28 -12.76
CA PHE A 315 17.99 26.38 -13.31
C PHE A 315 16.98 25.96 -12.23
N ARG A 316 15.70 26.22 -12.49
CA ARG A 316 14.56 25.74 -11.71
C ARG A 316 14.05 24.46 -12.34
N PHE A 317 13.90 23.39 -11.56
CA PHE A 317 13.34 22.11 -12.04
C PHE A 317 11.96 21.77 -11.46
N GLY A 318 11.34 22.70 -10.72
CA GLY A 318 9.98 22.57 -10.20
C GLY A 318 9.78 21.31 -9.36
N THR A 319 8.75 20.53 -9.71
CA THR A 319 8.30 19.30 -9.04
C THR A 319 8.99 18.02 -9.51
N ALA A 320 9.94 18.11 -10.44
CA ALA A 320 10.56 16.94 -11.06
C ALA A 320 11.33 16.08 -10.03
N LYS A 321 11.05 14.77 -10.04
CA LYS A 321 11.65 13.77 -9.13
C LYS A 321 12.84 13.04 -9.74
N GLN A 322 13.00 13.12 -11.06
CA GLN A 322 14.18 12.69 -11.77
C GLN A 322 14.70 13.86 -12.60
N VAL A 323 15.89 14.35 -12.29
CA VAL A 323 16.50 15.53 -12.93
C VAL A 323 17.89 15.16 -13.43
N SER A 324 18.12 15.34 -14.73
CA SER A 324 19.41 15.21 -15.39
C SER A 324 19.70 16.49 -16.17
N VAL A 325 20.78 17.17 -15.79
CA VAL A 325 21.26 18.42 -16.40
C VAL A 325 22.78 18.43 -16.52
N GLU A 326 23.41 17.25 -16.61
CA GLU A 326 24.86 17.12 -16.77
C GLU A 326 25.39 17.81 -18.04
N ASN A 327 26.70 18.10 -18.10
CA ASN A 327 27.35 18.71 -19.27
C ASN A 327 26.64 20.01 -19.71
N ASN A 328 26.59 20.99 -18.79
CA ASN A 328 25.97 22.30 -18.95
C ASN A 328 26.83 23.40 -18.29
N GLN A 329 26.32 24.62 -18.17
CA GLN A 329 27.00 25.78 -17.59
C GLN A 329 26.23 26.36 -16.37
N ILE A 330 25.42 25.54 -15.71
CA ILE A 330 24.57 25.94 -14.59
C ILE A 330 25.45 26.28 -13.38
N THR A 331 25.08 27.35 -12.67
CA THR A 331 25.77 27.83 -11.45
C THR A 331 24.92 27.68 -10.17
N ASN A 332 23.60 27.54 -10.30
CA ASN A 332 22.68 27.29 -9.18
C ASN A 332 21.52 26.38 -9.61
N LEU A 333 21.06 25.51 -8.70
CA LEU A 333 19.91 24.61 -8.90
C LEU A 333 18.85 24.86 -7.83
N ILE A 334 17.59 24.96 -8.25
CA ILE A 334 16.42 25.16 -7.37
C ILE A 334 15.32 24.18 -7.74
N GLY A 335 14.69 23.56 -6.74
CA GLY A 335 13.52 22.70 -6.92
C GLY A 335 12.60 22.74 -5.70
N THR A 336 11.45 22.05 -5.79
CA THR A 336 10.55 21.87 -4.65
C THR A 336 10.99 20.70 -3.76
N GLU A 337 10.79 20.82 -2.45
CA GLU A 337 11.40 19.96 -1.42
C GLU A 337 10.82 18.53 -1.30
N GLU A 338 9.89 18.10 -2.17
CA GLU A 338 9.21 16.80 -2.06
C GLU A 338 9.95 15.60 -2.70
N ASN A 339 11.03 15.15 -2.03
CA ASN A 339 11.69 13.87 -2.26
C ASN A 339 11.98 13.56 -3.73
N ILE A 340 12.90 14.35 -4.30
CA ILE A 340 13.61 14.03 -5.54
C ILE A 340 14.24 12.64 -5.37
N ALA A 341 14.11 11.74 -6.34
CA ALA A 341 14.70 10.40 -6.28
C ALA A 341 16.09 10.35 -6.94
N TYR A 342 16.26 11.06 -8.06
CA TYR A 342 17.48 11.08 -8.85
C TYR A 342 17.84 12.52 -9.25
N LEU A 343 19.09 12.89 -9.02
CA LEU A 343 19.63 14.21 -9.35
C LEU A 343 21.03 14.08 -9.97
N ASN A 344 21.16 14.45 -11.25
CA ASN A 344 22.44 14.50 -11.96
C ASN A 344 22.72 15.91 -12.52
N PHE A 345 23.84 16.47 -12.11
CA PHE A 345 24.38 17.76 -12.53
C PHE A 345 25.90 17.70 -12.77
N ASN A 346 26.44 16.51 -13.07
CA ASN A 346 27.86 16.33 -13.46
C ASN A 346 28.30 17.36 -14.50
N ASN A 347 29.56 17.82 -14.47
CA ASN A 347 30.12 18.76 -15.45
C ASN A 347 29.26 20.03 -15.62
N ASN A 348 29.26 20.84 -14.57
CA ASN A 348 28.58 22.14 -14.47
C ASN A 348 29.45 23.13 -13.69
N GLN A 349 28.92 24.31 -13.38
CA GLN A 349 29.65 25.40 -12.72
C GLN A 349 29.12 25.72 -11.31
N LEU A 350 28.37 24.81 -10.67
CA LEU A 350 27.81 25.06 -9.33
C LEU A 350 28.92 25.31 -8.31
N THR A 351 28.85 26.44 -7.58
CA THR A 351 29.75 26.73 -6.45
C THR A 351 29.23 26.18 -5.12
N SER A 352 27.92 25.94 -5.02
CA SER A 352 27.30 25.29 -3.86
C SER A 352 25.96 24.69 -4.23
N LEU A 353 25.55 23.64 -3.53
CA LEU A 353 24.19 23.11 -3.57
C LEU A 353 23.67 22.94 -2.14
N LYS A 354 22.47 23.46 -1.88
CA LYS A 354 21.77 23.35 -0.59
C LYS A 354 20.33 22.91 -0.85
N MET A 355 19.88 21.89 -0.12
CA MET A 355 18.47 21.51 -0.04
C MET A 355 18.16 21.24 1.43
N ASP A 356 17.21 21.96 2.03
CA ASP A 356 16.83 21.72 3.43
C ASP A 356 15.89 20.49 3.56
N SER A 357 15.49 19.90 2.43
CA SER A 357 14.76 18.63 2.31
C SER A 357 15.62 17.39 2.60
N ALA A 358 15.00 16.21 2.54
CA ALA A 358 15.76 14.98 2.39
C ALA A 358 16.58 14.97 1.08
N ALA A 359 17.71 14.26 1.11
CA ALA A 359 18.60 14.03 -0.01
C ALA A 359 17.95 13.07 -1.03
N PRO A 360 18.29 13.20 -2.33
CA PRO A 360 17.91 12.19 -3.32
C PRO A 360 18.52 10.82 -3.03
N GLU A 361 17.90 9.76 -3.56
CA GLU A 361 18.47 8.41 -3.45
C GLU A 361 19.82 8.30 -4.17
N SER A 362 19.92 8.94 -5.33
CA SER A 362 21.13 8.99 -6.14
C SER A 362 21.46 10.41 -6.57
N VAL A 363 22.67 10.86 -6.22
CA VAL A 363 23.22 12.19 -6.53
C VAL A 363 24.50 12.05 -7.35
N TYR A 364 24.55 12.74 -8.49
CA TYR A 364 25.71 12.84 -9.37
C TYR A 364 26.04 14.32 -9.58
N GLY A 365 27.20 14.76 -9.09
CA GLY A 365 27.66 16.15 -9.10
C GLY A 365 29.17 16.26 -9.29
N ASN A 366 29.78 15.34 -10.05
CA ASN A 366 31.19 15.37 -10.43
C ASN A 366 31.51 16.62 -11.26
N GLN A 367 32.79 16.99 -11.37
CA GLN A 367 33.28 18.04 -12.29
C GLN A 367 32.49 19.35 -12.12
N ASN A 368 32.56 19.94 -10.93
CA ASN A 368 31.84 21.17 -10.58
C ASN A 368 32.75 22.09 -9.73
N ASN A 369 32.26 23.27 -9.38
CA ASN A 369 32.98 24.22 -8.54
C ASN A 369 32.56 24.16 -7.05
N LEU A 370 31.93 23.06 -6.60
CA LEU A 370 31.31 23.01 -5.27
C LEU A 370 32.35 23.26 -4.19
N SER A 371 32.16 24.31 -3.38
CA SER A 371 32.82 24.50 -2.10
C SER A 371 31.95 24.06 -0.92
N LEU A 372 30.66 23.79 -1.16
CA LEU A 372 29.68 23.34 -0.17
C LEU A 372 28.57 22.52 -0.84
N LEU A 373 28.29 21.35 -0.26
CA LEU A 373 27.10 20.53 -0.55
C LEU A 373 26.36 20.31 0.77
N GLN A 374 25.03 20.41 0.77
CA GLN A 374 24.20 20.23 1.96
C GLN A 374 22.83 19.65 1.59
N PHE A 375 22.42 18.63 2.34
CA PHE A 375 21.06 18.10 2.39
C PHE A 375 20.56 18.12 3.85
N GLY A 376 19.25 18.30 4.08
CA GLY A 376 18.65 18.32 5.41
C GLY A 376 18.55 16.93 6.06
N ASP A 377 18.18 15.92 5.27
CA ASP A 377 18.20 14.51 5.71
C ASP A 377 18.83 13.56 4.68
N VAL A 378 19.97 12.99 5.03
CA VAL A 378 20.72 12.05 4.17
C VAL A 378 20.29 10.58 4.33
N SER A 379 19.25 10.26 5.12
CA SER A 379 18.79 8.89 5.36
C SER A 379 18.46 8.10 4.08
N ASN A 380 17.94 8.77 3.05
CA ASN A 380 17.57 8.18 1.76
C ASN A 380 18.76 7.95 0.80
N LEU A 381 19.93 8.54 1.07
CA LEU A 381 21.05 8.63 0.12
C LEU A 381 21.78 7.28 -0.02
N LYS A 382 21.64 6.65 -1.19
CA LYS A 382 22.26 5.36 -1.55
C LYS A 382 23.56 5.55 -2.35
N THR A 383 23.57 6.58 -3.20
CA THR A 383 24.63 6.84 -4.18
C THR A 383 24.99 8.32 -4.21
N LEU A 384 26.27 8.66 -4.06
CA LEU A 384 26.79 10.02 -4.17
C LEU A 384 28.13 10.01 -4.91
N TYR A 385 28.16 10.62 -6.10
CA TYR A 385 29.39 10.90 -6.83
C TYR A 385 29.58 12.42 -6.93
N CYS A 386 30.64 12.95 -6.31
CA CYS A 386 31.01 14.38 -6.35
C CYS A 386 32.53 14.57 -6.49
N ALA A 387 33.18 13.75 -7.32
CA ALA A 387 34.60 13.88 -7.67
C ALA A 387 34.89 15.21 -8.40
N GLU A 388 36.16 15.58 -8.53
CA GLU A 388 36.59 16.77 -9.30
C GLU A 388 35.83 18.05 -8.92
N ASN A 389 35.81 18.37 -7.62
CA ASN A 389 35.17 19.56 -7.08
C ASN A 389 36.12 20.38 -6.18
N HIS A 390 35.83 21.67 -6.04
CA HIS A 390 36.60 22.61 -5.22
C HIS A 390 36.26 22.54 -3.71
N LEU A 391 35.92 21.34 -3.20
CA LEU A 391 35.51 21.12 -1.81
C LEU A 391 36.72 21.28 -0.90
N ALA A 392 36.79 22.44 -0.23
CA ALA A 392 37.97 22.87 0.50
C ALA A 392 38.21 22.05 1.78
N TRP A 393 39.47 21.68 2.01
CA TRP A 393 39.91 21.04 3.24
C TRP A 393 40.14 22.11 4.31
N THR A 394 39.45 22.01 5.45
CA THR A 394 39.72 22.87 6.61
C THR A 394 41.01 22.43 7.31
N GLU A 395 41.75 23.37 7.91
CA GLU A 395 43.13 23.17 8.39
C GLU A 395 43.28 22.17 9.56
N SER A 396 42.22 21.49 9.99
CA SER A 396 42.27 20.37 10.95
C SER A 396 42.60 19.00 10.32
N GLY A 397 42.89 18.94 9.02
CA GLY A 397 43.25 17.69 8.32
C GLY A 397 42.09 16.71 8.18
N LYS A 398 40.86 17.23 8.08
CA LYS A 398 39.62 16.45 7.94
C LYS A 398 38.97 16.72 6.59
N ALA A 399 38.41 15.67 6.01
CA ALA A 399 37.82 15.68 4.68
C ALA A 399 36.39 16.26 4.71
N LEU A 400 36.01 16.86 3.58
CA LEU A 400 34.63 17.08 3.15
C LEU A 400 33.70 17.71 4.20
N ASP A 401 33.63 19.04 4.21
CA ASP A 401 32.52 19.74 4.87
C ASP A 401 31.24 19.62 4.01
N LEU A 402 30.73 18.39 3.91
CA LEU A 402 29.30 18.12 3.70
C LEU A 402 28.61 18.66 4.96
N GLN A 403 28.40 19.98 4.99
CA GLN A 403 27.95 20.70 6.18
C GLN A 403 26.46 20.44 6.40
N LEU A 404 26.14 19.23 6.85
CA LEU A 404 24.86 18.86 7.40
C LEU A 404 24.47 19.93 8.41
N SER A 405 23.36 20.62 8.16
CA SER A 405 22.62 21.34 9.20
C SER A 405 22.44 20.35 10.35
N PRO A 406 23.03 20.59 11.54
CA PRO A 406 23.51 19.50 12.38
C PRO A 406 22.35 18.65 12.90
N GLN A 407 22.09 17.54 12.21
CA GLN A 407 21.28 16.46 12.75
C GLN A 407 22.04 15.94 13.96
N THR A 408 21.56 16.31 15.15
CA THR A 408 21.96 15.66 16.40
C THR A 408 21.39 14.26 16.42
N ILE A 409 22.00 13.37 15.63
CA ILE A 409 21.90 11.93 15.78
C ILE A 409 22.43 11.64 17.19
N GLU A 410 21.52 11.42 18.13
CA GLU A 410 21.87 11.10 19.51
C GLU A 410 22.23 9.62 19.61
N LEU A 411 23.51 9.33 19.48
CA LEU A 411 24.05 7.99 19.68
C LEU A 411 24.32 7.74 21.16
N LYS A 412 23.92 6.57 21.62
CA LYS A 412 24.12 6.17 23.02
C LYS A 412 25.59 5.83 23.28
N ARG A 413 26.17 6.47 24.30
CA ARG A 413 27.44 6.08 24.92
C ARG A 413 27.15 5.17 26.11
N LYS A 414 27.57 3.92 26.00
CA LYS A 414 27.50 2.87 27.01
C LYS A 414 28.86 2.74 27.71
N TYR A 415 28.90 2.11 28.87
CA TYR A 415 30.13 1.78 29.59
C TYR A 415 30.05 0.32 30.07
N ASP A 416 31.08 -0.49 29.77
CA ASP A 416 31.08 -1.93 30.06
C ASP A 416 31.77 -2.33 31.39
N GLY A 417 32.39 -1.36 32.07
CA GLY A 417 33.21 -1.57 33.25
C GLY A 417 34.68 -1.20 33.04
N GLU A 418 35.19 -1.34 31.81
CA GLU A 418 36.58 -1.00 31.43
C GLU A 418 36.67 0.12 30.40
N LYS A 419 35.70 0.21 29.47
CA LYS A 419 35.70 1.16 28.35
C LYS A 419 34.31 1.74 28.09
N TYR A 420 34.31 2.96 27.55
CA TYR A 420 33.11 3.53 26.92
C TYR A 420 32.98 3.00 25.49
N TRP A 421 31.76 2.79 25.00
CA TRP A 421 31.49 2.42 23.62
C TRP A 421 30.13 2.89 23.10
N THR A 422 29.97 2.89 21.78
CA THR A 422 28.76 3.26 21.04
C THR A 422 28.54 2.25 19.93
N ASP A 423 27.28 1.98 19.60
CA ASP A 423 26.91 1.04 18.54
C ASP A 423 26.46 1.79 17.28
N LEU A 424 27.21 1.69 16.18
CA LEU A 424 26.81 2.33 14.92
C LEU A 424 25.68 1.59 14.20
N ASN A 425 25.36 0.34 14.57
CA ASN A 425 24.20 -0.37 14.01
C ASN A 425 22.86 0.23 14.46
N GLU A 426 22.85 1.11 15.47
CA GLU A 426 21.66 1.87 15.86
C GLU A 426 21.22 2.86 14.77
N VAL A 427 22.11 3.25 13.84
CA VAL A 427 21.86 4.27 12.80
C VAL A 427 22.39 3.92 11.40
N LEU A 428 23.26 2.92 11.26
CA LEU A 428 23.83 2.47 9.98
C LEU A 428 23.43 1.02 9.68
N THR A 429 23.12 0.73 8.40
CA THR A 429 22.99 -0.66 7.92
C THR A 429 24.35 -1.37 7.86
N PRO A 430 24.40 -2.72 7.89
CA PRO A 430 25.66 -3.47 7.81
C PRO A 430 26.51 -3.15 6.56
N GLN A 431 25.89 -2.80 5.43
CA GLN A 431 26.60 -2.38 4.22
C GLN A 431 27.21 -0.99 4.37
N GLN A 432 26.52 -0.06 5.04
CA GLN A 432 27.05 1.28 5.32
C GLN A 432 28.20 1.22 6.36
N LEU A 433 28.07 0.35 7.36
CA LEU A 433 29.06 0.15 8.42
C LEU A 433 30.43 -0.29 7.87
N GLN A 434 30.45 -1.23 6.92
CA GLN A 434 31.71 -1.67 6.28
C GLN A 434 32.42 -0.52 5.54
N ARG A 435 31.66 0.39 4.92
CA ARG A 435 32.14 1.59 4.21
C ARG A 435 32.40 2.80 5.13
N THR A 436 32.27 2.64 6.44
CA THR A 436 32.53 3.69 7.44
C THR A 436 34.00 3.73 7.87
N GLU A 437 34.55 4.92 8.11
CA GLU A 437 35.85 5.14 8.74
C GLU A 437 35.73 6.14 9.89
N VAL A 438 35.99 5.71 11.11
CA VAL A 438 35.89 6.55 12.31
C VAL A 438 37.15 7.39 12.50
N LEU A 439 37.01 8.64 12.95
CA LEU A 439 38.12 9.60 13.03
C LEU A 439 39.08 9.34 14.19
N MET A 440 40.05 8.46 13.93
CA MET A 440 41.19 8.14 14.79
C MET A 440 42.32 9.16 14.55
N GLY A 441 42.84 9.80 15.61
CA GLY A 441 43.91 10.81 15.53
C GLY A 441 44.35 11.28 16.91
N GLU A 442 45.44 12.05 17.00
CA GLU A 442 46.14 12.33 18.27
C GLU A 442 45.29 13.03 19.35
N ASN A 443 44.26 13.79 18.96
CA ASN A 443 43.30 14.45 19.87
C ASN A 443 41.94 13.73 19.95
N SER A 444 41.79 12.56 19.32
CA SER A 444 40.55 11.79 19.32
C SER A 444 40.45 10.94 20.60
N GLN A 445 39.30 10.97 21.28
CA GLN A 445 39.04 10.07 22.41
C GLN A 445 38.67 8.64 21.95
N ILE A 446 38.83 8.29 20.68
CA ILE A 446 38.43 7.00 20.13
C ILE A 446 39.60 6.02 20.23
N ALA A 447 39.36 4.86 20.86
CA ALA A 447 40.35 3.81 21.11
C ALA A 447 40.43 2.79 19.97
N SER A 448 39.29 2.43 19.38
CA SER A 448 39.18 1.43 18.31
C SER A 448 37.77 1.41 17.72
N PHE A 449 37.64 1.09 16.44
CA PHE A 449 36.37 0.80 15.78
C PHE A 449 36.37 -0.66 15.29
N ASP A 450 35.40 -1.44 15.76
CA ASP A 450 35.13 -2.80 15.28
C ASP A 450 34.09 -2.73 14.15
N LYS A 451 34.50 -3.09 12.93
CA LYS A 451 33.63 -3.12 11.73
C LYS A 451 32.70 -4.32 11.65
N GLU A 452 32.96 -5.40 12.40
CA GLU A 452 32.09 -6.59 12.40
C GLU A 452 30.94 -6.44 13.39
N SER A 453 31.22 -5.95 14.61
CA SER A 453 30.17 -5.66 15.60
C SER A 453 29.61 -4.23 15.53
N GLY A 454 30.22 -3.34 14.75
CA GLY A 454 29.84 -1.94 14.59
C GLY A 454 30.13 -1.04 15.79
N LYS A 455 30.93 -1.52 16.74
CA LYS A 455 31.19 -0.82 18.00
C LYS A 455 32.38 0.12 17.90
N VAL A 456 32.12 1.39 18.22
CA VAL A 456 33.17 2.39 18.44
C VAL A 456 33.47 2.43 19.93
N PHE A 457 34.72 2.18 20.30
CA PHE A 457 35.20 2.23 21.69
C PHE A 457 36.02 3.50 21.92
N TYR A 458 35.97 4.04 23.14
CA TYR A 458 36.62 5.29 23.52
C TYR A 458 37.61 5.10 24.67
N THR A 459 38.67 5.92 24.69
CA THR A 459 39.65 6.04 25.78
C THR A 459 39.15 6.88 26.96
N GLY A 460 38.02 7.58 26.78
CA GLY A 460 37.40 8.44 27.78
C GLY A 460 35.95 8.79 27.44
N PRO A 461 35.28 9.61 28.27
CA PRO A 461 33.87 9.96 28.11
C PRO A 461 33.66 11.02 27.00
N ALA A 462 33.76 10.59 25.73
CA ALA A 462 33.57 11.44 24.56
C ALA A 462 32.15 12.04 24.49
N SER A 463 32.03 13.33 24.16
CA SER A 463 30.74 14.04 24.04
C SER A 463 30.16 14.05 22.62
N ALA A 464 30.96 13.68 21.62
CA ALA A 464 30.56 13.54 20.24
C ALA A 464 31.38 12.42 19.58
N LEU A 465 30.82 11.82 18.54
CA LEU A 465 31.48 10.86 17.66
C LEU A 465 31.55 11.48 16.26
N GLU A 466 32.74 11.51 15.69
CA GLU A 466 32.94 11.91 14.29
C GLU A 466 33.36 10.69 13.45
N TYR A 467 32.69 10.47 12.33
CA TYR A 467 33.02 9.40 11.39
C TYR A 467 32.78 9.83 9.95
N TYR A 468 33.57 9.28 9.03
CA TYR A 468 33.30 9.36 7.61
C TYR A 468 32.44 8.19 7.17
N PHE A 469 31.43 8.46 6.37
CA PHE A 469 30.74 7.46 5.56
C PHE A 469 31.21 7.56 4.09
N THR A 470 31.62 6.45 3.50
CA THR A 470 31.98 6.38 2.07
C THR A 470 30.77 5.91 1.27
N ALA A 471 30.24 6.77 0.40
CA ALA A 471 28.96 6.52 -0.28
C ALA A 471 29.12 5.71 -1.57
N GLY A 472 28.35 4.62 -1.70
CA GLY A 472 28.24 3.83 -2.92
C GLY A 472 29.49 3.00 -3.29
N ASP A 473 29.43 2.38 -4.46
CA ASP A 473 30.58 1.77 -5.12
C ASP A 473 31.28 2.85 -5.96
N VAL A 474 32.41 3.32 -5.47
CA VAL A 474 33.33 4.17 -6.23
C VAL A 474 33.92 3.32 -7.37
N GLY A 475 34.07 3.90 -8.57
CA GLY A 475 34.78 3.23 -9.66
C GLY A 475 36.23 2.93 -9.26
N GLU A 476 36.89 2.01 -9.96
CA GLU A 476 38.26 1.59 -9.60
C GLU A 476 39.29 2.73 -9.71
N ASP A 477 38.95 3.79 -10.44
CA ASP A 477 39.74 5.03 -10.56
C ASP A 477 39.00 6.26 -9.97
N GLU A 478 39.77 7.09 -9.26
CA GLU A 478 39.50 8.48 -8.83
C GLU A 478 38.43 8.77 -7.74
N GLY A 479 38.92 9.21 -6.55
CA GLY A 479 38.25 10.23 -5.74
C GLY A 479 37.15 9.78 -4.75
N ASN A 480 37.51 9.03 -3.70
CA ASN A 480 36.59 8.65 -2.61
C ASN A 480 35.88 9.85 -1.94
N ALA A 481 34.58 10.04 -2.22
CA ALA A 481 33.72 10.97 -1.48
C ALA A 481 33.43 10.44 -0.06
N ARG A 482 33.84 11.19 0.97
CA ARG A 482 33.80 10.82 2.39
C ARG A 482 32.91 11.78 3.18
N MET A 483 31.65 11.44 3.40
CA MET A 483 30.72 12.29 4.19
C MET A 483 31.11 12.29 5.66
N LEU A 484 31.54 13.43 6.19
CA LEU A 484 31.73 13.63 7.63
C LEU A 484 30.36 13.69 8.33
N VAL A 485 30.18 12.84 9.34
CA VAL A 485 29.01 12.82 10.22
C VAL A 485 29.45 13.10 11.65
N GLN A 486 28.80 14.08 12.29
CA GLN A 486 28.96 14.38 13.72
C GLN A 486 27.72 13.88 14.48
N ALA A 487 27.86 12.80 15.25
CA ALA A 487 26.83 12.32 16.16
C ALA A 487 27.06 12.87 17.57
N LYS A 488 26.00 13.29 18.25
CA LYS A 488 26.03 13.74 19.64
C LYS A 488 26.00 12.51 20.54
N LEU A 489 26.93 12.39 21.48
CA LEU A 489 26.95 11.25 22.40
C LEU A 489 26.18 11.59 23.67
N THR A 490 25.03 10.93 23.86
CA THR A 490 24.28 10.96 25.12
C THR A 490 24.64 9.74 25.94
N GLU A 491 24.86 9.94 27.24
CA GLU A 491 25.19 8.83 28.14
C GLU A 491 23.95 7.98 28.39
N GLU A 492 23.99 6.71 28.01
CA GLU A 492 22.94 5.78 28.38
C GLU A 492 23.06 5.52 29.88
N THR A 493 22.13 6.12 30.65
CA THR A 493 22.01 5.85 32.08
C THR A 493 21.59 4.40 32.27
N VAL A 494 22.57 3.51 32.38
CA VAL A 494 22.38 2.12 32.77
C VAL A 494 21.93 2.11 34.23
N THR A 495 20.62 2.29 34.44
CA THR A 495 19.97 1.64 35.57
C THR A 495 20.28 0.15 35.43
N PRO A 496 20.97 -0.48 36.41
CA PRO A 496 21.14 -1.93 36.39
C PRO A 496 19.74 -2.58 36.31
N PRO A 497 19.61 -3.79 35.74
CA PRO A 497 18.31 -4.39 35.51
C PRO A 497 17.53 -4.46 36.82
N GLN A 498 16.51 -3.59 36.96
CA GLN A 498 15.56 -3.73 38.04
C GLN A 498 14.79 -5.01 37.76
N GLU A 499 14.96 -5.98 38.65
CA GLU A 499 14.05 -7.12 38.73
C GLU A 499 12.63 -6.55 38.82
N GLU A 500 11.73 -6.93 37.90
CA GLU A 500 10.35 -6.47 37.93
C GLU A 500 9.70 -6.98 39.24
N LYS A 501 9.69 -6.06 40.21
CA LYS A 501 9.13 -6.26 41.55
C LYS A 501 7.68 -5.81 41.53
N PHE A 502 6.80 -6.76 41.78
CA PHE A 502 5.39 -6.50 41.99
C PHE A 502 5.09 -6.46 43.49
N HIS A 503 4.00 -5.77 43.83
CA HIS A 503 3.54 -5.57 45.19
C HIS A 503 2.19 -6.28 45.37
N VAL A 504 2.11 -7.17 46.36
CA VAL A 504 0.87 -7.80 46.80
C VAL A 504 0.42 -7.10 48.07
N THR A 505 -0.67 -6.34 47.97
CA THR A 505 -1.30 -5.68 49.12
C THR A 505 -2.37 -6.59 49.68
N ILE A 506 -2.39 -6.79 51.00
CA ILE A 506 -3.45 -7.55 51.68
C ILE A 506 -4.20 -6.69 52.69
N LYS A 507 -5.50 -6.93 52.82
CA LYS A 507 -6.38 -6.23 53.76
C LYS A 507 -7.45 -7.17 54.30
N ALA A 508 -7.98 -6.90 55.50
CA ALA A 508 -9.23 -7.50 55.95
C ALA A 508 -10.40 -6.60 55.51
N ASN A 509 -11.57 -7.19 55.23
CA ASN A 509 -12.78 -6.41 54.96
C ASN A 509 -13.16 -5.52 56.17
N ASP A 510 -13.03 -6.07 57.38
CA ASP A 510 -13.05 -5.37 58.65
C ASP A 510 -12.00 -5.99 59.60
N HIS A 511 -11.04 -5.18 60.05
CA HIS A 511 -9.95 -5.60 60.95
C HIS A 511 -10.41 -6.02 62.36
N SER A 512 -11.65 -5.72 62.74
CA SER A 512 -12.26 -6.24 63.97
C SER A 512 -12.78 -7.68 63.82
N MET A 513 -13.05 -8.13 62.59
CA MET A 513 -13.57 -9.49 62.31
C MET A 513 -12.46 -10.51 62.04
N GLY A 514 -11.29 -10.05 61.57
CA GLY A 514 -10.14 -10.92 61.37
C GLY A 514 -8.87 -10.17 60.97
N THR A 515 -7.77 -10.90 60.97
CA THR A 515 -6.44 -10.43 60.53
C THR A 515 -5.99 -11.20 59.31
N VAL A 516 -5.17 -10.56 58.48
CA VAL A 516 -4.56 -11.15 57.30
C VAL A 516 -3.05 -10.97 57.36
N THR A 517 -2.29 -11.96 56.92
CA THR A 517 -0.82 -11.96 56.88
C THR A 517 -0.33 -12.52 55.55
N ILE A 518 0.81 -12.02 55.10
CA ILE A 518 1.47 -12.38 53.85
C ILE A 518 2.93 -12.77 54.15
N ASP A 519 3.50 -13.70 53.37
CA ASP A 519 4.83 -14.26 53.65
C ASP A 519 6.01 -13.31 53.36
N SER A 520 5.81 -12.24 52.58
CA SER A 520 6.77 -11.15 52.40
C SER A 520 6.52 -9.99 53.38
N ALA A 521 7.55 -9.58 54.11
CA ALA A 521 7.48 -8.55 55.16
C ALA A 521 7.15 -7.13 54.64
N ASP A 522 7.32 -6.88 53.34
CA ASP A 522 6.94 -5.63 52.66
C ASP A 522 5.97 -5.87 51.48
N GLY A 523 5.45 -7.10 51.31
CA GLY A 523 4.60 -7.46 50.17
C GLY A 523 5.28 -7.40 48.79
N SER A 524 6.61 -7.22 48.71
CA SER A 524 7.36 -7.20 47.45
C SER A 524 7.77 -8.62 47.02
N TYR A 525 7.53 -8.93 45.74
CA TYR A 525 7.88 -10.20 45.08
C TYR A 525 8.47 -9.93 43.70
N LYS A 526 9.34 -10.81 43.23
CA LYS A 526 9.79 -10.80 41.82
C LYS A 526 8.72 -11.41 40.92
N LYS A 527 8.69 -11.01 39.65
CA LYS A 527 7.87 -11.66 38.61
C LYS A 527 8.10 -13.18 38.57
N GLY A 528 7.04 -13.95 38.78
CA GLY A 528 7.07 -15.43 38.82
C GLY A 528 7.44 -16.03 40.18
N GLU A 529 7.69 -15.21 41.20
CA GLU A 529 7.83 -15.66 42.59
C GLU A 529 6.46 -15.99 43.18
N LYS A 530 6.40 -16.88 44.18
CA LYS A 530 5.15 -17.26 44.83
C LYS A 530 4.92 -16.45 46.09
N ALA A 531 3.68 -16.00 46.29
CA ALA A 531 3.19 -15.39 47.51
C ALA A 531 2.23 -16.34 48.23
N GLU A 532 2.30 -16.40 49.55
CA GLU A 532 1.34 -17.07 50.42
C GLU A 532 0.62 -16.05 51.31
N VAL A 533 -0.72 -16.06 51.26
CA VAL A 533 -1.58 -15.21 52.10
C VAL A 533 -2.46 -16.07 53.01
N ILE A 534 -2.53 -15.69 54.27
CA ILE A 534 -3.22 -16.39 55.36
C ILE A 534 -4.22 -15.42 56.00
N ALA A 535 -5.41 -15.94 56.32
CA ALA A 535 -6.47 -15.22 57.03
C ALA A 535 -6.76 -15.90 58.37
N VAL A 536 -6.80 -15.13 59.46
CA VAL A 536 -7.11 -15.61 60.81
C VAL A 536 -8.30 -14.83 61.35
N ALA A 537 -9.44 -15.51 61.51
CA ALA A 537 -10.66 -14.88 62.03
C ALA A 537 -10.55 -14.63 63.54
N ASN A 538 -11.15 -13.54 64.01
CA ASN A 538 -11.26 -13.24 65.44
C ASN A 538 -12.41 -14.05 66.08
N GLU A 539 -12.45 -14.11 67.40
CA GLU A 539 -13.50 -14.81 68.14
C GLU A 539 -14.90 -14.30 67.77
N GLY A 540 -15.82 -15.21 67.44
CA GLY A 540 -17.15 -14.87 66.93
C GLY A 540 -17.24 -14.62 65.42
N PHE A 541 -16.15 -14.82 64.66
CA PHE A 541 -16.10 -14.64 63.21
C PHE A 541 -15.50 -15.84 62.49
N ARG A 542 -15.74 -15.92 61.18
CA ARG A 542 -15.13 -16.89 60.26
C ARG A 542 -14.66 -16.20 58.99
N PHE A 543 -13.57 -16.73 58.42
CA PHE A 543 -13.17 -16.41 57.06
C PHE A 543 -14.20 -16.96 56.05
N VAL A 544 -14.26 -16.35 54.87
CA VAL A 544 -15.12 -16.74 53.75
C VAL A 544 -14.29 -16.98 52.50
N ASN A 545 -13.62 -15.95 51.97
CA ASN A 545 -12.79 -16.02 50.77
C ASN A 545 -11.89 -14.77 50.62
N TRP A 546 -11.00 -14.80 49.63
CA TRP A 546 -10.23 -13.66 49.15
C TRP A 546 -10.92 -13.04 47.93
N THR A 547 -11.01 -11.72 47.91
CA THR A 547 -11.53 -10.93 46.78
C THR A 547 -10.50 -9.93 46.25
N ASP A 548 -10.68 -9.42 45.04
CA ASP A 548 -9.94 -8.24 44.54
C ASP A 548 -10.57 -6.92 45.03
N ALA A 549 -9.98 -5.77 44.67
CA ALA A 549 -10.47 -4.45 45.07
C ALA A 549 -11.86 -4.12 44.50
N GLU A 550 -12.25 -4.76 43.40
CA GLU A 550 -13.56 -4.68 42.78
C GLU A 550 -14.61 -5.64 43.42
N GLY A 551 -14.19 -6.53 44.31
CA GLY A 551 -15.05 -7.47 45.04
C GLY A 551 -15.30 -8.82 44.36
N ASN A 552 -14.56 -9.15 43.28
CA ASN A 552 -14.65 -10.46 42.63
C ASN A 552 -13.94 -11.51 43.47
N VAL A 553 -14.49 -12.73 43.57
CA VAL A 553 -13.88 -13.83 44.34
C VAL A 553 -12.66 -14.38 43.59
N ILE A 554 -11.50 -14.32 44.23
CA ILE A 554 -10.21 -14.77 43.69
C ILE A 554 -9.86 -16.18 44.20
N SER A 555 -10.16 -16.49 45.47
CA SER A 555 -9.85 -17.80 46.07
C SER A 555 -10.62 -18.03 47.36
N GLU A 556 -11.17 -19.24 47.56
CA GLU A 556 -11.76 -19.65 48.85
C GLU A 556 -10.73 -20.36 49.77
N SER A 557 -9.50 -20.56 49.29
CA SER A 557 -8.44 -21.26 50.03
C SER A 557 -7.81 -20.39 51.12
N ASN A 558 -7.41 -21.01 52.22
CA ASN A 558 -6.69 -20.38 53.32
C ASN A 558 -5.76 -21.42 54.00
N PRO A 559 -4.43 -21.35 53.85
CA PRO A 559 -3.68 -20.38 53.04
C PRO A 559 -4.05 -20.39 51.55
N TYR A 560 -3.83 -19.27 50.87
CA TYR A 560 -3.87 -19.15 49.42
C TYR A 560 -2.47 -18.85 48.89
N VAL A 561 -1.99 -19.68 47.96
CA VAL A 561 -0.66 -19.57 47.35
C VAL A 561 -0.81 -19.35 45.85
N PHE A 562 -0.18 -18.31 45.30
CA PHE A 562 -0.25 -17.96 43.88
C PHE A 562 1.06 -17.37 43.35
N GLU A 563 1.17 -17.25 42.02
CA GLU A 563 2.36 -16.73 41.33
C GLU A 563 2.19 -15.24 40.99
N VAL A 564 3.11 -14.40 41.45
CA VAL A 564 3.00 -12.94 41.33
C VAL A 564 3.49 -12.47 39.96
N THR A 565 2.55 -12.11 39.10
CA THR A 565 2.79 -11.67 37.71
C THR A 565 2.44 -10.20 37.44
N LYS A 566 1.77 -9.54 38.40
CA LYS A 566 1.38 -8.12 38.40
C LYS A 566 1.17 -7.64 39.85
N ASN A 567 1.11 -6.32 40.05
CA ASN A 567 0.58 -5.74 41.29
C ASN A 567 -0.84 -6.26 41.54
N THR A 568 -1.13 -6.65 42.78
CA THR A 568 -2.39 -7.32 43.15
C THR A 568 -2.81 -6.83 44.54
N GLU A 569 -4.09 -6.51 44.73
CA GLU A 569 -4.69 -6.28 46.05
C GLU A 569 -5.65 -7.43 46.36
N LEU A 570 -5.57 -7.98 47.57
CA LEU A 570 -6.42 -9.07 48.05
C LEU A 570 -7.09 -8.70 49.38
N ILE A 571 -8.42 -8.75 49.40
CA ILE A 571 -9.24 -8.48 50.59
C ILE A 571 -9.72 -9.82 51.15
N GLY A 572 -9.32 -10.13 52.38
CA GLY A 572 -9.83 -11.27 53.13
C GLY A 572 -11.19 -10.97 53.73
N GLU A 573 -12.22 -11.66 53.25
CA GLU A 573 -13.60 -11.51 53.69
C GLU A 573 -13.88 -12.34 54.95
N PHE A 574 -14.21 -11.66 56.05
CA PHE A 574 -14.69 -12.26 57.29
C PHE A 574 -16.17 -11.95 57.50
N LYS A 575 -16.89 -12.87 58.16
CA LYS A 575 -18.31 -12.70 58.55
C LYS A 575 -18.54 -13.28 59.95
N ALA A 576 -19.54 -12.76 60.66
CA ALA A 576 -19.90 -13.24 61.99
C ALA A 576 -20.33 -14.72 61.96
N VAL A 577 -20.03 -15.43 63.04
CA VAL A 577 -20.56 -16.76 63.35
C VAL A 577 -21.77 -16.54 64.26
N GLU A 578 -22.96 -16.87 63.76
CA GLU A 578 -24.19 -16.70 64.52
C GLU A 578 -24.21 -17.64 65.74
N ALA A 579 -24.48 -17.07 66.92
CA ALA A 579 -24.59 -17.83 68.16
C ALA A 579 -25.93 -18.61 68.22
N PRO A 580 -25.97 -19.80 68.84
CA PRO A 580 -27.19 -20.60 68.91
C PRO A 580 -28.29 -19.90 69.72
N HIS A 581 -29.49 -19.82 69.15
CA HIS A 581 -30.68 -19.23 69.79
C HIS A 581 -31.10 -20.04 71.03
N VAL A 582 -31.31 -19.35 72.15
CA VAL A 582 -31.85 -19.93 73.38
C VAL A 582 -33.29 -19.45 73.53
N PRO A 583 -34.31 -20.33 73.46
CA PRO A 583 -35.70 -19.92 73.40
C PRO A 583 -36.20 -19.33 74.72
N GLY A 584 -36.98 -18.25 74.65
CA GLY A 584 -37.55 -17.58 75.81
C GLY A 584 -38.79 -18.30 76.38
N ALA A 585 -39.22 -17.93 77.59
CA ALA A 585 -40.31 -18.61 78.30
C ALA A 585 -41.62 -18.72 77.50
N GLN A 586 -41.95 -17.70 76.70
CA GLN A 586 -43.14 -17.71 75.83
C GLN A 586 -42.96 -18.61 74.60
N GLU A 587 -41.74 -18.76 74.07
CA GLU A 587 -41.46 -19.69 72.95
C GLU A 587 -41.54 -21.14 73.42
N ILE A 588 -40.93 -21.45 74.58
CA ILE A 588 -41.02 -22.77 75.22
C ILE A 588 -42.49 -23.12 75.55
N LEU A 589 -43.26 -22.16 76.08
CA LEU A 589 -44.68 -22.36 76.33
C LEU A 589 -45.49 -22.59 75.04
N ASN A 590 -45.22 -21.83 73.98
CA ASN A 590 -45.89 -21.98 72.69
C ASN A 590 -45.61 -23.36 72.07
N ASP A 591 -44.38 -23.86 72.15
CA ASP A 591 -44.01 -25.22 71.71
C ASP A 591 -44.76 -26.30 72.50
N ILE A 592 -44.82 -26.19 73.83
CA ILE A 592 -45.54 -27.15 74.70
C ILE A 592 -47.02 -27.24 74.34
N LEU A 593 -47.66 -26.10 74.04
CA LEU A 593 -49.06 -26.03 73.65
C LEU A 593 -49.28 -26.54 72.21
N ALA A 594 -48.50 -26.08 71.24
CA ALA A 594 -48.64 -26.46 69.84
C ALA A 594 -48.40 -27.96 69.62
N ASN A 595 -47.37 -28.52 70.27
CA ASN A 595 -47.05 -29.94 70.20
C ASN A 595 -47.78 -30.79 71.25
N HIS A 596 -48.81 -30.25 71.90
CA HIS A 596 -49.72 -30.96 72.81
C HIS A 596 -48.98 -31.78 73.90
N LYS A 597 -47.87 -31.25 74.43
CA LYS A 597 -46.93 -31.97 75.32
C LYS A 597 -47.44 -32.19 76.75
N ILE A 598 -48.66 -31.75 77.06
CA ILE A 598 -49.39 -32.06 78.29
C ILE A 598 -50.58 -32.96 77.90
N PRO A 599 -50.80 -34.11 78.58
CA PRO A 599 -51.90 -34.99 78.28
C PRO A 599 -53.27 -34.28 78.34
N SER A 600 -54.00 -34.29 77.23
CA SER A 600 -55.37 -33.75 77.13
C SER A 600 -56.42 -34.66 77.78
N GLU A 601 -56.09 -35.92 78.03
CA GLU A 601 -56.89 -36.89 78.79
C GLU A 601 -56.02 -37.61 79.82
N VAL A 602 -56.54 -37.81 81.03
CA VAL A 602 -55.92 -38.60 82.11
C VAL A 602 -56.86 -39.75 82.47
N LYS A 603 -56.34 -40.98 82.46
CA LYS A 603 -57.13 -42.20 82.72
C LYS A 603 -57.43 -42.36 84.22
N ALA A 604 -58.57 -42.97 84.54
CA ALA A 604 -58.99 -43.24 85.91
C ALA A 604 -57.91 -44.03 86.68
N GLY A 605 -57.64 -43.65 87.94
CA GLY A 605 -56.61 -44.26 88.77
C GLY A 605 -55.17 -43.75 88.51
N THR A 606 -54.97 -42.78 87.62
CA THR A 606 -53.66 -42.10 87.48
C THR A 606 -53.40 -41.21 88.69
N GLU A 607 -52.29 -41.40 89.42
CA GLU A 607 -52.00 -40.65 90.65
C GLU A 607 -51.49 -39.22 90.43
N ARG A 608 -50.94 -38.90 89.24
CA ARG A 608 -50.30 -37.61 88.96
C ARG A 608 -50.32 -37.23 87.48
N LEU A 609 -50.65 -35.98 87.18
CA LEU A 609 -50.44 -35.35 85.88
C LEU A 609 -48.94 -35.08 85.69
N VAL A 610 -48.38 -35.56 84.59
CA VAL A 610 -46.98 -35.34 84.23
C VAL A 610 -46.87 -34.09 83.37
N LEU A 611 -45.98 -33.17 83.79
CA LEU A 611 -45.57 -32.03 82.97
C LEU A 611 -44.38 -32.43 82.09
N PRO A 612 -44.25 -31.89 80.87
CA PRO A 612 -43.12 -32.18 79.99
C PRO A 612 -41.81 -31.59 80.54
N GLU A 613 -40.69 -32.18 80.12
CA GLU A 613 -39.37 -31.61 80.37
C GLU A 613 -39.18 -30.30 79.56
N VAL A 614 -38.39 -29.39 80.12
CA VAL A 614 -38.05 -28.08 79.52
C VAL A 614 -36.52 -27.93 79.42
N PRO A 615 -36.00 -27.05 78.54
CA PRO A 615 -34.55 -26.86 78.35
C PRO A 615 -33.80 -26.58 79.66
N GLU A 616 -32.56 -27.07 79.76
CA GLU A 616 -31.78 -27.03 81.00
C GLU A 616 -31.66 -25.61 81.57
N GLY A 617 -31.97 -25.46 82.86
CA GLY A 617 -32.04 -24.17 83.56
C GLY A 617 -33.38 -23.45 83.46
N SER A 618 -34.31 -23.88 82.61
CA SER A 618 -35.72 -23.47 82.64
C SER A 618 -36.54 -24.32 83.62
N ARG A 619 -37.76 -23.90 83.99
CA ARG A 619 -38.71 -24.73 84.76
C ARG A 619 -40.15 -24.57 84.28
N ILE A 620 -40.97 -25.59 84.54
CA ILE A 620 -42.43 -25.56 84.36
C ILE A 620 -43.14 -26.02 85.66
N GLU A 621 -44.24 -25.34 86.01
CA GLU A 621 -44.99 -25.56 87.25
C GLU A 621 -46.49 -25.28 87.06
N ILE A 622 -47.37 -25.98 87.80
CA ILE A 622 -48.82 -25.69 87.83
C ILE A 622 -49.08 -24.61 88.87
N VAL A 623 -49.78 -23.54 88.48
CA VAL A 623 -50.00 -22.35 89.32
C VAL A 623 -51.47 -22.08 89.68
N ALA A 624 -52.43 -22.70 88.97
CA ALA A 624 -53.84 -22.71 89.33
C ALA A 624 -54.55 -23.92 88.69
N VAL A 625 -55.68 -24.35 89.27
CA VAL A 625 -56.53 -25.44 88.75
C VAL A 625 -58.00 -25.11 89.01
N ASN A 626 -58.90 -25.44 88.07
CA ASN A 626 -60.34 -25.26 88.21
C ASN A 626 -61.12 -26.40 87.50
N PRO A 627 -62.01 -27.15 88.16
CA PRO A 627 -62.34 -27.08 89.59
C PRO A 627 -61.20 -27.57 90.49
N GLU A 628 -61.03 -26.91 91.63
CA GLU A 628 -60.07 -27.33 92.65
C GLU A 628 -60.42 -28.71 93.24
N GLY A 629 -59.40 -29.49 93.59
CA GLY A 629 -59.55 -30.78 94.27
C GLY A 629 -59.50 -32.03 93.37
N ILE A 630 -59.59 -31.89 92.04
CA ILE A 630 -59.39 -33.02 91.10
C ILE A 630 -57.93 -33.12 90.66
N ILE A 631 -57.28 -31.98 90.37
CA ILE A 631 -55.83 -31.90 90.14
C ILE A 631 -55.22 -30.89 91.13
N GLY A 632 -54.11 -31.24 91.77
CA GLY A 632 -53.36 -30.37 92.68
C GLY A 632 -52.29 -29.54 91.98
N LEU A 633 -51.83 -28.47 92.63
CA LEU A 633 -50.69 -27.67 92.15
C LEU A 633 -49.37 -28.46 92.15
N ASP A 634 -49.27 -29.51 92.96
CA ASP A 634 -48.17 -30.48 92.93
C ASP A 634 -48.36 -31.55 91.84
N GLY A 635 -49.37 -31.41 90.98
CA GLY A 635 -49.74 -32.30 89.90
C GLY A 635 -50.48 -33.56 90.32
N LYS A 636 -50.74 -33.84 91.62
CA LYS A 636 -51.49 -35.05 91.99
C LYS A 636 -52.91 -35.03 91.43
N VAL A 637 -53.41 -36.18 91.00
CA VAL A 637 -54.74 -36.35 90.41
C VAL A 637 -55.58 -37.25 91.31
N ALA A 638 -56.84 -36.87 91.54
CA ALA A 638 -57.85 -37.69 92.17
C ALA A 638 -58.90 -38.11 91.13
N THR A 639 -59.27 -39.40 91.09
CA THR A 639 -60.28 -39.91 90.15
C THR A 639 -61.67 -39.36 90.50
N PRO A 640 -62.37 -38.65 89.60
CA PRO A 640 -63.77 -38.24 89.80
C PRO A 640 -64.74 -39.42 89.54
N GLU A 641 -65.98 -39.35 90.03
CA GLU A 641 -66.98 -40.41 89.78
C GLU A 641 -67.40 -40.54 88.30
N ASN A 642 -67.25 -39.46 87.54
CA ASN A 642 -67.60 -39.32 86.12
C ASN A 642 -66.54 -38.45 85.43
N ASP A 643 -66.35 -38.66 84.13
CA ASP A 643 -65.40 -37.91 83.30
C ASP A 643 -65.59 -36.39 83.48
N THR A 644 -64.54 -35.72 83.96
CA THR A 644 -64.60 -34.31 84.36
C THR A 644 -63.49 -33.51 83.68
N ASP A 645 -63.89 -32.44 82.99
CA ASP A 645 -62.98 -31.44 82.45
C ASP A 645 -62.36 -30.60 83.57
N VAL A 646 -61.02 -30.54 83.61
CA VAL A 646 -60.25 -29.72 84.53
C VAL A 646 -59.37 -28.76 83.75
N ILE A 647 -59.44 -27.47 84.07
CA ILE A 647 -58.54 -26.45 83.51
C ILE A 647 -57.34 -26.30 84.45
N VAL A 648 -56.13 -26.40 83.91
CA VAL A 648 -54.86 -26.36 84.62
C VAL A 648 -54.02 -25.21 84.06
N THR A 649 -53.76 -24.18 84.86
CA THR A 649 -52.86 -23.08 84.48
C THR A 649 -51.42 -23.50 84.73
N ILE A 650 -50.64 -23.62 83.65
CA ILE A 650 -49.19 -23.81 83.72
C ILE A 650 -48.45 -22.48 83.67
N GLN A 651 -47.29 -22.43 84.32
CA GLN A 651 -46.29 -21.37 84.20
C GLN A 651 -44.97 -21.99 83.73
N VAL A 652 -44.41 -21.46 82.65
CA VAL A 652 -43.01 -21.69 82.24
C VAL A 652 -42.18 -20.51 82.72
N THR A 653 -40.96 -20.79 83.20
CA THR A 653 -39.93 -19.78 83.48
C THR A 653 -38.66 -20.16 82.74
N ASP A 654 -38.06 -19.21 82.01
CA ASP A 654 -36.80 -19.44 81.31
C ASP A 654 -35.56 -19.22 82.20
N THR A 655 -34.38 -19.49 81.62
CA THR A 655 -33.06 -19.31 82.24
C THR A 655 -32.76 -17.89 82.71
N ASN A 656 -33.45 -16.88 82.15
CA ASN A 656 -33.32 -15.48 82.55
C ASN A 656 -34.34 -15.07 83.63
N GLY A 657 -35.22 -15.99 84.04
CA GLY A 657 -36.25 -15.75 85.05
C GLY A 657 -37.52 -15.09 84.54
N ALA A 658 -37.68 -14.88 83.23
CA ALA A 658 -38.93 -14.38 82.66
C ALA A 658 -39.99 -15.49 82.65
N THR A 659 -41.27 -15.12 82.82
CA THR A 659 -42.37 -16.11 82.96
C THR A 659 -43.46 -15.93 81.92
N ALA A 660 -44.04 -17.05 81.48
CA ALA A 660 -45.20 -17.12 80.60
C ALA A 660 -46.24 -18.09 81.18
N LYS A 661 -47.53 -17.88 80.91
CA LYS A 661 -48.64 -18.71 81.43
C LYS A 661 -49.68 -19.05 80.37
N ALA A 662 -50.27 -20.24 80.48
CA ALA A 662 -51.44 -20.63 79.70
C ALA A 662 -52.32 -21.63 80.47
N ASP A 663 -53.60 -21.63 80.12
CA ASP A 663 -54.61 -22.57 80.63
C ASP A 663 -54.74 -23.77 79.68
N VAL A 664 -54.52 -24.97 80.20
CA VAL A 664 -54.67 -26.24 79.45
C VAL A 664 -55.87 -27.00 79.99
N LYS A 665 -56.75 -27.47 79.10
CA LYS A 665 -57.92 -28.28 79.46
C LYS A 665 -57.58 -29.76 79.40
N VAL A 666 -57.76 -30.45 80.51
CA VAL A 666 -57.43 -31.87 80.71
C VAL A 666 -58.70 -32.61 81.14
N LEU A 667 -59.13 -33.61 80.37
CA LEU A 667 -60.24 -34.49 80.72
C LEU A 667 -59.75 -35.58 81.68
N VAL A 668 -60.16 -35.53 82.95
CA VAL A 668 -59.88 -36.62 83.89
C VAL A 668 -61.03 -37.62 83.84
N ARG A 669 -60.74 -38.83 83.34
CA ARG A 669 -61.71 -39.93 83.28
C ARG A 669 -62.14 -40.37 84.67
N GLY A 670 -63.44 -40.57 84.83
CA GLY A 670 -63.98 -41.37 85.93
C GLY A 670 -63.91 -42.86 85.62
N GLU A 671 -64.40 -43.69 86.52
CA GLU A 671 -64.20 -45.16 86.51
C GLU A 671 -64.99 -45.93 85.40
N LYS A 672 -65.34 -45.32 84.25
CA LYS A 672 -66.43 -45.80 83.34
C LYS A 672 -66.29 -45.46 81.81
N ALA A 673 -65.21 -45.81 81.07
CA ALA A 673 -65.00 -45.43 79.62
C ALA A 673 -64.20 -46.41 78.67
N ASP A 674 -64.15 -46.15 77.32
CA ASP A 674 -63.83 -47.05 76.15
C ASP A 674 -62.62 -46.64 75.16
N PRO A 675 -62.15 -47.44 74.13
CA PRO A 675 -60.74 -47.39 73.51
C PRO A 675 -60.38 -47.50 71.93
N ASP A 676 -59.06 -47.33 71.53
CA ASP A 676 -58.19 -47.70 70.28
C ASP A 676 -58.08 -46.78 68.96
N PRO A 677 -57.21 -46.86 67.84
CA PRO A 677 -56.05 -47.70 67.27
C PRO A 677 -54.81 -46.95 66.51
N ALA A 678 -54.04 -47.52 65.49
CA ALA A 678 -52.72 -47.00 64.84
C ALA A 678 -52.26 -47.39 63.32
N PRO A 679 -51.07 -46.94 62.71
CA PRO A 679 -50.57 -47.13 61.26
C PRO A 679 -49.05 -47.59 60.91
N ASP A 680 -48.54 -47.52 59.61
CA ASP A 680 -47.35 -48.25 58.95
C ASP A 680 -46.48 -47.50 57.79
N PRO A 681 -45.27 -47.95 57.23
CA PRO A 681 -44.25 -47.14 56.43
C PRO A 681 -43.55 -47.64 55.05
N ASP A 682 -42.42 -46.97 54.60
CA ASP A 682 -41.23 -47.29 53.67
C ASP A 682 -41.26 -47.20 52.06
N ASP A 683 -40.16 -47.18 51.21
CA ASP A 683 -38.86 -46.39 51.05
C ASP A 683 -38.00 -46.59 49.68
N ASP A 684 -36.97 -45.75 49.38
CA ASP A 684 -35.61 -45.88 48.65
C ASP A 684 -35.21 -45.68 47.09
N ASN A 685 -34.02 -45.02 46.87
CA ASN A 685 -32.83 -45.05 45.90
C ASN A 685 -32.62 -44.75 44.34
N ASN A 686 -31.46 -44.07 44.04
CA ASN A 686 -30.34 -44.21 43.00
C ASN A 686 -30.38 -43.90 41.44
N GLY A 687 -29.30 -43.27 40.86
CA GLY A 687 -28.64 -43.79 39.60
C GLY A 687 -28.17 -42.95 38.34
N ASN A 688 -26.94 -42.39 38.30
CA ASN A 688 -25.87 -42.44 37.23
C ASN A 688 -25.90 -41.81 35.77
N ASN A 689 -24.77 -41.14 35.40
CA ASN A 689 -23.97 -41.04 34.11
C ASN A 689 -24.31 -40.26 32.78
N ASN A 690 -23.29 -39.49 32.34
CA ASN A 690 -22.66 -39.27 30.99
C ASN A 690 -23.36 -38.65 29.72
N ASN A 691 -22.83 -37.47 29.31
CA ASN A 691 -22.22 -37.09 28.01
C ASN A 691 -22.97 -37.24 26.64
N GLY A 692 -23.01 -36.16 25.85
CA GLY A 692 -23.38 -36.18 24.42
C GLY A 692 -23.57 -34.77 23.80
N GLY A 693 -23.03 -34.51 22.60
CA GLY A 693 -22.96 -33.14 22.05
C GLY A 693 -23.83 -32.83 20.82
N SER A 694 -24.00 -31.51 20.60
CA SER A 694 -24.18 -30.82 19.31
C SER A 694 -25.55 -30.75 18.58
N SER A 695 -25.75 -29.57 17.99
CA SER A 695 -26.51 -29.24 16.75
C SER A 695 -28.06 -29.27 16.68
N ASN A 696 -28.63 -28.08 16.87
CA ASN A 696 -29.28 -27.25 15.83
C ASN A 696 -30.74 -27.50 15.33
N SER A 697 -31.49 -26.38 15.34
CA SER A 697 -32.63 -25.96 14.47
C SER A 697 -34.01 -26.67 14.50
N GLY A 698 -35.04 -25.86 14.19
CA GLY A 698 -36.47 -26.25 14.08
C GLY A 698 -37.32 -25.78 15.27
N SER A 699 -38.30 -24.86 15.23
CA SER A 699 -38.96 -23.95 14.25
C SER A 699 -40.50 -24.09 14.39
N HIS A 700 -41.22 -22.99 14.19
CA HIS A 700 -42.69 -22.82 14.16
C HIS A 700 -43.41 -22.75 15.54
N ASN A 701 -44.24 -21.73 15.85
CA ASN A 701 -45.53 -21.25 15.27
C ASN A 701 -46.76 -22.11 15.68
N ASN A 702 -47.95 -21.58 16.00
CA ASN A 702 -48.48 -20.20 15.98
C ASN A 702 -49.79 -20.07 16.82
N GLY A 703 -50.18 -18.85 17.22
CA GLY A 703 -51.57 -18.38 17.05
C GLY A 703 -52.49 -18.12 18.27
N SER A 704 -52.80 -16.83 18.54
CA SER A 704 -54.13 -16.21 18.85
C SER A 704 -53.92 -14.78 19.41
N THR A 705 -54.13 -13.66 18.69
CA THR A 705 -55.39 -12.93 18.37
C THR A 705 -56.20 -12.43 19.58
N SER A 706 -56.78 -11.21 19.61
CA SER A 706 -56.68 -9.97 18.78
C SER A 706 -57.49 -8.83 19.45
N GLY A 707 -57.30 -7.52 19.22
CA GLY A 707 -56.34 -6.78 18.37
C GLY A 707 -56.96 -5.58 17.63
N SER A 708 -56.85 -4.33 18.14
CA SER A 708 -57.39 -3.12 17.49
C SER A 708 -56.43 -1.91 17.65
N HIS A 709 -55.82 -1.42 16.56
CA HIS A 709 -56.14 -0.16 15.84
C HIS A 709 -55.76 1.17 16.55
N SER A 710 -55.15 2.17 15.88
CA SER A 710 -54.62 2.25 14.50
C SER A 710 -53.81 3.53 14.21
N GLN A 711 -52.64 3.42 13.55
CA GLN A 711 -51.93 4.42 12.69
C GLN A 711 -51.55 5.79 13.31
N SER A 712 -50.50 6.50 12.89
CA SER A 712 -49.28 6.28 12.05
C SER A 712 -48.26 7.39 12.45
N VAL A 713 -46.95 7.40 12.18
CA VAL A 713 -46.15 7.23 10.93
C VAL A 713 -44.71 6.76 11.30
N GLN A 714 -43.89 6.37 10.31
CA GLN A 714 -42.45 6.06 10.40
C GLN A 714 -41.60 7.26 10.94
N THR A 715 -40.34 7.17 11.34
CA THR A 715 -39.24 6.16 11.22
C THR A 715 -38.61 5.88 12.61
N GLY A 716 -37.74 4.89 12.84
CA GLY A 716 -37.03 3.97 11.93
C GLY A 716 -35.52 4.26 11.90
N ASP A 717 -34.74 3.65 12.80
CA ASP A 717 -33.30 3.84 12.91
C ASP A 717 -32.52 3.24 11.73
N ASN A 718 -31.50 3.95 11.23
CA ASN A 718 -30.08 3.57 11.42
C ASN A 718 -29.12 4.59 10.79
N ALA A 719 -27.84 4.47 11.11
CA ALA A 719 -26.79 5.42 10.70
C ALA A 719 -26.06 5.04 9.39
N ASN A 720 -25.33 6.04 8.86
CA ASN A 720 -24.28 6.01 7.83
C ASN A 720 -24.64 6.14 6.34
N VAL A 721 -23.69 6.82 5.66
CA VAL A 721 -23.50 7.04 4.21
C VAL A 721 -24.49 7.98 3.50
N ILE A 722 -24.06 9.23 3.22
CA ILE A 722 -23.80 9.76 1.85
C ILE A 722 -23.21 11.20 1.92
N MET A 723 -22.03 11.32 1.31
CA MET A 723 -21.34 12.45 0.67
C MET A 723 -22.06 13.76 0.24
N TRP A 724 -21.28 14.88 0.29
CA TRP A 724 -21.32 16.12 -0.55
C TRP A 724 -22.60 17.02 -0.45
N ALA A 725 -22.57 18.36 -0.65
CA ALA A 725 -21.51 19.36 -0.91
C ALA A 725 -22.01 20.82 -0.62
N VAL A 726 -21.07 21.79 -0.70
CA VAL A 726 -21.24 23.27 -0.91
C VAL A 726 -22.01 24.09 0.15
N LEU A 727 -21.88 25.43 0.26
CA LEU A 727 -21.22 26.42 -0.63
C LEU A 727 -20.49 27.54 0.15
N LEU A 728 -19.40 28.05 -0.43
CA LEU A 728 -18.54 29.14 0.05
C LEU A 728 -19.02 30.49 -0.52
N LEU A 729 -19.03 31.59 0.26
CA LEU A 729 -19.41 32.92 -0.26
C LEU A 729 -18.68 34.10 0.39
N ALA A 730 -18.36 35.11 -0.45
CA ALA A 730 -17.84 36.46 -0.15
C ALA A 730 -16.36 36.56 0.36
N ALA A 731 -15.56 37.58 -0.03
CA ALA A 731 -15.67 38.53 -1.16
C ALA A 731 -14.36 39.32 -1.46
N VAL A 732 -13.99 39.36 -2.75
CA VAL A 732 -13.63 40.58 -3.55
C VAL A 732 -12.37 41.44 -3.22
N ALA A 733 -11.49 41.52 -4.24
CA ALA A 733 -10.63 42.64 -4.70
C ALA A 733 -9.36 43.11 -3.96
N ALA A 734 -8.20 42.78 -4.56
CA ALA A 734 -7.26 43.72 -5.21
C ALA A 734 -6.46 42.91 -6.28
N VAL A 735 -5.82 43.43 -7.33
CA VAL A 735 -5.35 44.79 -7.68
C VAL A 735 -5.71 45.14 -9.15
N GLY A 736 -5.97 46.42 -9.44
CA GLY A 736 -6.12 46.96 -10.80
C GLY A 736 -4.88 47.76 -11.26
N ALA A 737 -4.68 47.84 -12.58
CA ALA A 737 -3.42 48.27 -13.20
C ALA A 737 -3.02 49.77 -13.07
N VAL A 738 -1.71 50.00 -12.91
CA VAL A 738 -0.96 51.22 -13.31
C VAL A 738 0.42 50.72 -13.82
N VAL A 739 0.89 50.84 -15.07
CA VAL A 739 0.90 51.88 -16.13
C VAL A 739 2.22 52.69 -16.17
N VAL A 740 3.05 52.37 -17.18
CA VAL A 740 4.02 53.24 -17.92
C VAL A 740 5.45 53.46 -17.36
N ILE A 741 6.38 53.71 -18.32
CA ILE A 741 7.85 53.93 -18.23
C ILE A 741 8.65 52.59 -18.14
N ARG A 742 9.60 52.25 -19.04
CA ARG A 742 10.34 53.04 -20.07
C ARG A 742 10.58 52.27 -21.39
N ARG A 743 10.63 52.99 -22.51
CA ARG A 743 10.99 52.48 -23.85
C ARG A 743 12.48 52.68 -24.16
N LYS A 744 13.07 51.75 -24.93
CA LYS A 744 14.27 51.86 -25.78
C LYS A 744 15.62 52.30 -25.13
N LYS A 745 16.66 51.50 -25.38
CA LYS A 745 17.78 51.94 -26.25
C LYS A 745 18.70 50.79 -26.69
N LYS A 746 18.90 50.73 -28.02
CA LYS A 746 19.80 49.85 -28.79
C LYS A 746 19.47 48.36 -28.65
#